data_AF-A0AAP5T8J9-F1
#
_entry.id   AF-A0AAP5T8J9-F1
#
_cell.length_a   1.000
_cell.length_b   1.000
_cell.length_c   1.000
_cell.angle_alpha   90.00
_cell.angle_beta   90.00
_cell.angle_gamma   90.00
#
_symmetry.space_group_name_H-M   'P 1'
#
loop_
_entity.id
_entity.type
_entity.pdbx_description
1 polymer ?
#
loop_
_entity_poly.entity_id
_entity_poly.type
_entity_poly.pdbx_seq_one_letter_code
_entity_poly.pdbx_strand_id
1 'polypeptide(L)'
;MAWSVRILGGAAPETWRVEHFPADADEQDRAVRERFPARSLHRCAAGPRSVTYAERVGSAPARGPELAVVTEHGPDAGRLVPLGEGGLSTGRGGARLLLDDPSAPSRPMRLRLAPTGLHVHDGPRDTGRLWDGRSPLPVGRTALGLVRGPGAALPRPVTPEPPAVDLGSPPARQSVVIPLVAALGPLVLGVALVLMMGNPVFLLFGVLSVTVALVMLAMQRRTRLRHARLLAARADAVVRRRARATLSPGAVARAVRSGATDRFGLTSGADEAVAVSWGSGVGALSLSRDDPDEAWVEAVTSRRTVMTTSPPESRVVVVGPPRDVAGACRWAVFQLLRHAVAADGAFVVEAGGVRRTWWSGGSGPRLLVSAPEDAALDPAWRAWRAAIGGDAGTTPTARADLPWTRYDFTGPSPAPGDAVVDLRGRTVVVPAEQQRFEDVTADGLADGTLVAWLTELADDVVDLGLLPTDDGDGTLTPPGQVGARDAVDGLTVTLARSGDETGVVEMDLAADGPHLLIAGTTGSGKSDLLLSLLLGAAAHHPPAEVAFLLLDFKGGASFGPLGALPHTMSLETNHVGTASLRALSAIRAELHRREALFAEAGVSDYPGFRRRHPDAALPRLVVAIDELRVLVDDHPDAAAVLQRLAATGRSLGFHLILATQRATGAVGSDLRSNLGSTIALRTATEQESWDLVGTAAAARLDPRRPGSAILSTAGRPTVPFRASQWTVDGGTPVWRRLGEAAAAPAVAPWEAVVSVLVEKYAAGDWPTPPPVVTPALPERWVPDRARRAEATALALLDDAAHGRHRPWRWPTGAEGRTAWIVEAAGGRAETLAAVVEVALRSGRPVAVLDGTGEAAAAARSGWPVLTPDSEGAGEAVLARLRELAAAGGTAVITGWNAWSGLRVGDTYRTVEEDVHDWLGRPTAAGLRLAVFGGRELATGRLLLHLPHRFFVPAGTNAEHRLIWPRLTEVEPLPGRAVHISPAVPEPGMPCQLASPAPA
;
A
#
# COMPACT_ATOMS: atom_id res chain seq x y z
N MET A 1 12.16 -6.07 46.86
CA MET A 1 12.78 -5.88 45.52
C MET A 1 11.65 -5.82 44.53
N ALA A 2 11.49 -4.74 43.75
CA ALA A 2 10.36 -4.63 42.82
C ALA A 2 10.62 -5.47 41.55
N TRP A 3 9.64 -6.29 41.18
CA TRP A 3 9.62 -7.06 39.94
C TRP A 3 8.60 -6.46 38.98
N SER A 4 8.83 -6.63 37.68
CA SER A 4 7.87 -6.27 36.63
C SER A 4 7.34 -7.51 35.93
N VAL A 5 6.03 -7.70 35.90
CA VAL A 5 5.40 -8.79 35.15
C VAL A 5 4.77 -8.20 33.91
N ARG A 6 5.02 -8.82 32.76
CA ARG A 6 4.58 -8.34 31.44
C ARG A 6 3.79 -9.43 30.74
N ILE A 7 2.56 -9.16 30.28
CA ILE A 7 1.75 -10.09 29.45
C ILE A 7 1.66 -9.54 28.03
N LEU A 8 2.04 -10.34 27.05
CA LEU A 8 2.11 -10.02 25.63
C LEU A 8 1.00 -10.75 24.86
N GLY A 9 -0.11 -10.07 24.60
CA GLY A 9 -1.24 -10.64 23.85
C GLY A 9 -2.55 -10.13 24.44
N GLY A 10 -3.31 -9.45 23.58
CA GLY A 10 -4.34 -8.48 23.94
C GLY A 10 -4.09 -7.14 23.22
N ALA A 11 -5.02 -6.19 23.32
CA ALA A 11 -4.95 -4.90 22.60
C ALA A 11 -3.77 -3.99 23.02
N ALA A 12 -3.12 -4.27 24.15
CA ALA A 12 -1.86 -3.67 24.59
C ALA A 12 -1.09 -4.62 25.53
N PRO A 13 0.26 -4.59 25.56
CA PRO A 13 1.04 -5.36 26.50
C PRO A 13 0.85 -4.83 27.93
N GLU A 14 0.34 -5.67 28.82
CA GLU A 14 0.07 -5.31 30.22
C GLU A 14 1.35 -5.47 31.04
N THR A 15 1.87 -4.38 31.61
CA THR A 15 3.02 -4.43 32.53
C THR A 15 2.61 -3.91 33.89
N TRP A 16 2.86 -4.67 34.94
CA TRP A 16 2.60 -4.21 36.31
C TRP A 16 3.75 -4.55 37.25
N ARG A 17 3.95 -3.69 38.24
CA ARG A 17 4.98 -3.86 39.27
C ARG A 17 4.45 -4.69 40.42
N VAL A 18 5.30 -5.58 40.93
CA VAL A 18 5.02 -6.43 42.08
C VAL A 18 6.16 -6.29 43.09
N GLU A 19 5.84 -5.83 44.29
CA GLU A 19 6.85 -5.53 45.33
C GLU A 19 7.37 -6.79 46.04
N HIS A 20 6.63 -7.89 45.95
CA HIS A 20 6.91 -9.19 46.54
C HIS A 20 6.62 -10.29 45.51
N PHE A 21 7.54 -10.51 44.58
CA PHE A 21 7.43 -11.57 43.58
C PHE A 21 8.27 -12.77 44.03
N PRO A 22 7.72 -14.00 43.97
CA PRO A 22 8.44 -15.19 44.42
C PRO A 22 9.79 -15.32 43.71
N ALA A 23 10.82 -15.84 44.37
CA ALA A 23 12.09 -16.13 43.70
C ALA A 23 12.04 -17.43 42.89
N ASP A 24 11.11 -18.32 43.26
CA ASP A 24 10.87 -19.60 42.59
C ASP A 24 10.04 -19.43 41.31
N ALA A 25 10.52 -20.03 40.22
CA ALA A 25 9.94 -19.84 38.89
C ALA A 25 8.52 -20.43 38.75
N ASP A 26 8.20 -21.52 39.46
CA ASP A 26 6.89 -22.18 39.38
C ASP A 26 5.86 -21.44 40.25
N GLU A 27 6.27 -20.86 41.37
CA GLU A 27 5.42 -19.96 42.16
C GLU A 27 5.13 -18.64 41.42
N GLN A 28 6.09 -18.09 40.68
CA GLN A 28 5.86 -16.93 39.81
C GLN A 28 4.81 -17.24 38.73
N ASP A 29 4.89 -18.41 38.08
CA ASP A 29 3.93 -18.84 37.05
C ASP A 29 2.53 -19.02 37.63
N ARG A 30 2.44 -19.62 38.82
CA ARG A 30 1.16 -19.79 39.54
C ARG A 30 0.53 -18.44 39.91
N ALA A 31 1.30 -17.53 40.50
CA ALA A 31 0.81 -16.22 40.93
C ALA A 31 0.31 -15.35 39.76
N VAL A 32 0.95 -15.46 38.58
CA VAL A 32 0.50 -14.75 37.38
C VAL A 32 -0.75 -15.39 36.79
N ARG A 33 -0.83 -16.72 36.73
CA ARG A 33 -2.02 -17.43 36.21
C ARG A 33 -3.26 -17.25 37.09
N GLU A 34 -3.09 -17.21 38.42
CA GLU A 34 -4.18 -16.92 39.36
C GLU A 34 -4.78 -15.52 39.18
N ARG A 35 -3.94 -14.55 38.78
CA ARG A 35 -4.38 -13.17 38.54
C ARG A 35 -5.05 -12.98 37.17
N PHE A 36 -4.78 -13.85 36.19
CA PHE A 36 -5.34 -13.80 34.83
C PHE A 36 -5.93 -15.15 34.38
N PRO A 37 -6.94 -15.70 35.09
CA PRO A 37 -7.40 -17.07 34.91
C PRO A 37 -8.12 -17.34 33.57
N ALA A 38 -8.57 -16.29 32.88
CA ALA A 38 -9.31 -16.40 31.62
C ALA A 38 -8.41 -16.36 30.36
N ARG A 39 -7.10 -16.14 30.51
CA ARG A 39 -6.15 -15.99 29.39
C ARG A 39 -5.23 -17.19 29.25
N SER A 40 -5.01 -17.63 28.00
CA SER A 40 -4.08 -18.72 27.70
C SER A 40 -2.65 -18.21 27.66
N LEU A 41 -2.05 -18.00 28.82
CA LEU A 41 -0.72 -17.41 28.98
C LEU A 41 0.39 -18.48 28.93
N HIS A 42 1.48 -18.19 28.22
CA HIS A 42 2.71 -18.96 28.26
C HIS A 42 3.88 -18.04 28.63
N ARG A 43 4.75 -18.46 29.55
CA ARG A 43 5.92 -17.67 29.95
C ARG A 43 6.95 -17.68 28.82
N CYS A 44 7.32 -16.50 28.37
CA CYS A 44 8.24 -16.30 27.25
C CYS A 44 9.66 -16.01 27.74
N ALA A 45 9.81 -15.14 28.74
CA ALA A 45 11.11 -14.72 29.25
C ALA A 45 11.10 -14.50 30.78
N ALA A 46 12.26 -14.67 31.41
CA ALA A 46 12.47 -14.46 32.84
C ALA A 46 13.85 -13.85 33.11
N GLY A 47 13.88 -12.78 33.90
CA GLY A 47 15.11 -12.13 34.38
C GLY A 47 15.04 -11.86 35.89
N PRO A 48 16.13 -11.33 36.50
CA PRO A 48 16.27 -11.22 37.96
C PRO A 48 15.23 -10.32 38.66
N ARG A 49 14.53 -9.46 37.90
CA ARG A 49 13.48 -8.54 38.37
C ARG A 49 12.34 -8.37 37.35
N SER A 50 12.20 -9.28 36.39
CA SER A 50 11.15 -9.18 35.36
C SER A 50 10.72 -10.53 34.80
N VAL A 51 9.42 -10.75 34.60
CA VAL A 51 8.91 -11.99 33.99
C VAL A 51 7.86 -11.68 32.94
N THR A 52 8.05 -12.23 31.74
CA THR A 52 7.22 -11.93 30.56
C THR A 52 6.46 -13.18 30.12
N TYR A 53 5.16 -13.04 29.91
CA TYR A 53 4.22 -14.04 29.39
C TYR A 53 3.68 -13.55 28.06
N ALA A 54 3.23 -14.44 27.20
CA ALA A 54 2.43 -14.10 26.03
C ALA A 54 1.13 -14.91 25.95
N GLU A 55 0.09 -14.32 25.38
CA GLU A 55 -1.22 -14.94 25.15
C GLU A 55 -1.18 -15.77 23.87
N ARG A 56 -1.69 -17.00 23.94
CA ARG A 56 -1.75 -17.90 22.79
C ARG A 56 -2.97 -17.55 21.94
N VAL A 57 -2.78 -16.84 20.83
CA VAL A 57 -3.85 -16.59 19.85
C VAL A 57 -4.08 -17.84 19.00
N GLY A 58 -5.34 -18.28 18.90
CA GLY A 58 -5.75 -19.44 18.11
C GLY A 58 -5.29 -19.35 16.65
N SER A 59 -4.79 -20.47 16.12
CA SER A 59 -4.23 -20.61 14.78
C SER A 59 -5.12 -20.04 13.67
N ALA A 60 -4.62 -19.05 12.93
CA ALA A 60 -5.13 -18.69 11.61
C ALA A 60 -4.78 -19.80 10.59
N PRO A 61 -5.59 -19.99 9.52
CA PRO A 61 -5.58 -21.21 8.72
C PRO A 61 -4.27 -21.39 7.97
N ALA A 62 -3.77 -22.62 7.96
CA ALA A 62 -2.60 -23.04 7.20
C ALA A 62 -2.78 -22.65 5.72
N ARG A 63 -2.00 -21.67 5.25
CA ARG A 63 -1.82 -21.43 3.81
C ARG A 63 -1.26 -22.73 3.21
N GLY A 64 -1.94 -23.25 2.17
CA GLY A 64 -1.59 -24.49 1.49
C GLY A 64 -0.16 -24.51 0.93
N PRO A 65 0.32 -25.64 0.38
CA PRO A 65 1.74 -25.85 0.10
C PRO A 65 2.19 -25.03 -1.11
N GLU A 66 2.59 -23.78 -0.89
CA GLU A 66 3.33 -23.01 -1.90
C GLU A 66 4.74 -23.62 -1.99
N LEU A 67 4.97 -24.32 -3.11
CA LEU A 67 6.22 -24.97 -3.49
C LEU A 67 7.21 -23.89 -3.94
N ALA A 68 8.37 -23.83 -3.30
CA ALA A 68 9.40 -22.82 -3.61
C ALA A 68 10.79 -23.44 -3.66
N VAL A 69 11.70 -22.78 -4.35
CA VAL A 69 13.13 -23.12 -4.39
C VAL A 69 13.89 -22.09 -3.56
N VAL A 70 14.77 -22.58 -2.69
CA VAL A 70 15.62 -21.74 -1.82
C VAL A 70 17.09 -21.98 -2.16
N THR A 71 17.93 -20.95 -2.13
CA THR A 71 19.39 -21.13 -2.11
C THR A 71 19.81 -21.50 -0.69
N GLU A 72 20.14 -22.77 -0.43
CA GLU A 72 20.48 -23.24 0.94
C GLU A 72 21.87 -22.74 1.38
N HIS A 73 22.84 -22.74 0.47
CA HIS A 73 24.24 -22.40 0.73
C HIS A 73 24.93 -21.71 -0.45
N GLY A 74 26.02 -20.98 -0.17
CA GLY A 74 26.90 -20.33 -1.16
C GLY A 74 26.90 -18.78 -1.07
N PRO A 75 27.50 -18.09 -2.06
CA PRO A 75 27.65 -16.62 -2.06
C PRO A 75 26.32 -15.84 -2.03
N ASP A 76 25.24 -16.46 -2.51
CA ASP A 76 23.89 -15.90 -2.68
C ASP A 76 22.84 -16.71 -1.88
N ALA A 77 23.21 -17.22 -0.72
CA ALA A 77 22.34 -18.07 0.10
C ALA A 77 21.14 -17.28 0.66
N GLY A 78 20.03 -17.97 0.93
CA GLY A 78 18.82 -17.39 1.53
C GLY A 78 17.77 -16.84 0.56
N ARG A 79 18.03 -16.80 -0.74
CA ARG A 79 17.07 -16.33 -1.75
C ARG A 79 15.98 -17.37 -1.96
N LEU A 80 14.72 -16.96 -1.80
CA LEU A 80 13.54 -17.83 -1.97
C LEU A 80 12.72 -17.39 -3.19
N VAL A 81 12.39 -18.32 -4.07
CA VAL A 81 11.61 -18.07 -5.29
C VAL A 81 10.49 -19.09 -5.45
N PRO A 82 9.22 -18.67 -5.62
CA PRO A 82 8.11 -19.60 -5.81
C PRO A 82 8.25 -20.36 -7.13
N LEU A 83 7.87 -21.64 -7.12
CA LEU A 83 7.85 -22.51 -8.29
C LEU A 83 6.43 -22.52 -8.88
N GLY A 84 6.20 -21.68 -9.89
CA GLY A 84 4.91 -21.61 -10.62
C GLY A 84 4.77 -22.64 -11.74
N GLU A 85 3.59 -22.70 -12.37
CA GLU A 85 3.27 -23.66 -13.45
C GLU A 85 4.23 -23.57 -14.66
N GLY A 86 4.77 -22.37 -14.95
CA GLY A 86 5.77 -22.16 -16.01
C GLY A 86 7.19 -22.65 -15.68
N GLY A 87 7.43 -23.14 -14.46
CA GLY A 87 8.76 -23.52 -13.97
C GLY A 87 9.64 -22.35 -13.54
N LEU A 88 10.88 -22.65 -13.15
CA LEU A 88 11.89 -21.70 -12.69
C LEU A 88 13.20 -21.89 -13.47
N SER A 89 13.78 -20.83 -14.03
CA SER A 89 15.12 -20.86 -14.61
C SER A 89 16.16 -20.32 -13.63
N THR A 90 17.33 -20.96 -13.53
CA THR A 90 18.41 -20.61 -12.60
C THR A 90 19.80 -20.66 -13.25
N GLY A 91 20.69 -19.73 -12.92
CA GLY A 91 22.06 -19.65 -13.47
C GLY A 91 22.65 -18.24 -13.44
N ARG A 92 23.80 -18.03 -14.11
CA ARG A 92 24.54 -16.75 -14.10
C ARG A 92 24.01 -15.71 -15.11
N GLY A 93 23.16 -16.09 -16.06
CA GLY A 93 22.60 -15.16 -17.07
C GLY A 93 21.27 -15.62 -17.66
N GLY A 94 20.37 -14.66 -17.97
CA GLY A 94 19.07 -14.92 -18.60
C GLY A 94 18.11 -15.80 -17.77
N ALA A 95 18.32 -15.88 -16.45
CA ALA A 95 17.58 -16.72 -15.52
C ALA A 95 16.62 -15.90 -14.64
N ARG A 96 15.51 -16.49 -14.20
CA ARG A 96 14.58 -15.88 -13.23
C ARG A 96 15.17 -15.86 -11.82
N LEU A 97 15.92 -16.90 -11.45
CA LEU A 97 16.80 -16.94 -10.27
C LEU A 97 18.25 -16.74 -10.73
N LEU A 98 18.74 -15.50 -10.63
CA LEU A 98 20.13 -15.19 -10.91
C LEU A 98 21.01 -15.61 -9.73
N LEU A 99 22.12 -16.29 -10.00
CA LEU A 99 23.12 -16.68 -9.01
C LEU A 99 24.42 -15.91 -9.22
N ASP A 100 24.87 -15.16 -8.22
CA ASP A 100 26.20 -14.53 -8.13
C ASP A 100 27.26 -15.55 -7.69
N ASP A 101 27.27 -16.69 -8.38
CA ASP A 101 28.26 -17.73 -8.23
C ASP A 101 29.06 -17.84 -9.54
N PRO A 102 30.37 -17.51 -9.53
CA PRO A 102 31.22 -17.61 -10.72
C PRO A 102 31.29 -19.03 -11.30
N SER A 103 31.04 -20.05 -10.48
CA SER A 103 31.04 -21.45 -10.88
C SER A 103 29.67 -21.96 -11.36
N ALA A 104 28.62 -21.14 -11.26
CA ALA A 104 27.31 -21.45 -11.82
C ALA A 104 27.32 -21.35 -13.36
N PRO A 105 26.53 -22.19 -14.05
CA PRO A 105 26.48 -22.21 -15.50
C PRO A 105 26.01 -20.88 -16.08
N SER A 106 26.64 -20.44 -17.18
CA SER A 106 26.27 -19.22 -17.91
C SER A 106 24.94 -19.34 -18.65
N ARG A 107 24.57 -20.55 -19.08
CA ARG A 107 23.25 -20.87 -19.63
C ARG A 107 22.32 -21.32 -18.50
N PRO A 108 21.07 -20.82 -18.46
CA PRO A 108 20.17 -21.10 -17.35
C PRO A 108 19.60 -22.53 -17.41
N MET A 109 19.75 -23.26 -16.32
CA MET A 109 19.07 -24.53 -16.03
C MET A 109 17.59 -24.28 -15.75
N ARG A 110 16.68 -25.20 -16.11
CA ARG A 110 15.22 -25.04 -15.88
C ARG A 110 14.66 -26.12 -14.97
N LEU A 111 13.92 -25.70 -13.96
CA LEU A 111 13.14 -26.53 -13.05
C LEU A 111 11.68 -26.49 -13.49
N ARG A 112 11.12 -27.61 -13.95
CA ARG A 112 9.73 -27.70 -14.42
C ARG A 112 8.91 -28.61 -13.54
N LEU A 113 7.78 -28.11 -13.08
CA LEU A 113 6.80 -28.89 -12.34
C LEU A 113 5.93 -29.66 -13.35
N ALA A 114 5.94 -30.99 -13.29
CA ALA A 114 5.12 -31.87 -14.11
C ALA A 114 4.25 -32.79 -13.22
N PRO A 115 3.21 -33.45 -13.76
CA PRO A 115 2.39 -34.40 -13.00
C PRO A 115 3.20 -35.54 -12.38
N THR A 116 4.35 -35.89 -12.96
CA THR A 116 5.26 -36.94 -12.48
C THR A 116 6.30 -36.45 -11.46
N GLY A 117 6.33 -35.15 -11.17
CA GLY A 117 7.25 -34.52 -10.21
C GLY A 117 8.02 -33.33 -10.77
N LEU A 118 9.04 -32.87 -10.04
CA LEU A 118 9.88 -31.73 -10.42
C LEU A 118 11.08 -32.20 -11.24
N HIS A 119 11.19 -31.74 -12.49
CA HIS A 119 12.27 -32.11 -13.40
C HIS A 119 13.27 -30.97 -13.60
N VAL A 120 14.56 -31.32 -13.60
CA VAL A 120 15.69 -30.44 -13.83
C VAL A 120 16.18 -30.63 -15.26
N HIS A 121 16.25 -29.57 -16.03
CA HIS A 121 16.74 -29.58 -17.41
C HIS A 121 17.99 -28.71 -17.52
N ASP A 122 19.12 -29.30 -17.89
CA ASP A 122 20.40 -28.58 -18.03
C ASP A 122 20.51 -27.87 -19.40
N GLY A 123 19.57 -28.13 -20.32
CA GLY A 123 19.48 -27.48 -21.63
C GLY A 123 18.13 -27.66 -22.33
N PRO A 124 17.90 -26.97 -23.46
CA PRO A 124 16.59 -26.94 -24.14
C PRO A 124 16.17 -28.26 -24.83
N ARG A 125 17.09 -29.23 -24.99
CA ARG A 125 16.84 -30.55 -25.61
C ARG A 125 17.04 -31.73 -24.65
N ASP A 126 17.22 -31.45 -23.36
CA ASP A 126 17.45 -32.46 -22.33
C ASP A 126 16.11 -33.10 -21.88
N THR A 127 16.07 -34.42 -21.78
CA THR A 127 14.91 -35.20 -21.32
C THR A 127 14.54 -34.92 -19.86
N GLY A 128 15.44 -34.28 -19.11
CA GLY A 128 15.21 -33.80 -17.76
C GLY A 128 15.37 -34.90 -16.70
N ARG A 129 15.98 -34.53 -15.56
CA ARG A 129 16.19 -35.43 -14.42
C ARG A 129 15.21 -35.10 -13.30
N LEU A 130 14.53 -36.11 -12.76
CA LEU A 130 13.67 -35.94 -11.59
C LEU A 130 14.49 -35.49 -10.37
N TRP A 131 14.01 -34.46 -9.68
CA TRP A 131 14.54 -34.01 -8.40
C TRP A 131 13.47 -34.16 -7.32
N ASP A 132 13.71 -35.10 -6.40
CA ASP A 132 12.79 -35.46 -5.33
C ASP A 132 12.77 -34.44 -4.16
N GLY A 133 13.71 -33.49 -4.16
CA GLY A 133 13.89 -32.47 -3.14
C GLY A 133 14.47 -32.98 -1.81
N ARG A 134 14.91 -34.25 -1.72
CA ARG A 134 15.49 -34.82 -0.49
C ARG A 134 16.94 -34.41 -0.28
N SER A 135 17.67 -34.21 -1.37
CA SER A 135 19.04 -33.70 -1.35
C SER A 135 19.11 -32.35 -2.06
N PRO A 136 19.96 -31.42 -1.60
CA PRO A 136 20.17 -30.16 -2.31
C PRO A 136 20.66 -30.41 -3.73
N LEU A 137 20.15 -29.62 -4.68
CA LEU A 137 20.57 -29.65 -6.08
C LEU A 137 21.78 -28.71 -6.26
N PRO A 138 22.98 -29.24 -6.56
CA PRO A 138 24.16 -28.41 -6.74
C PRO A 138 24.11 -27.63 -8.06
N VAL A 139 24.48 -26.36 -8.01
CA VAL A 139 24.61 -25.44 -9.15
C VAL A 139 25.90 -24.63 -8.94
N GLY A 140 27.03 -25.15 -9.42
CA GLY A 140 28.34 -24.58 -9.07
C GLY A 140 28.70 -24.86 -7.60
N ARG A 141 29.02 -23.80 -6.85
CA ARG A 141 29.21 -23.75 -5.39
C ARG A 141 27.90 -23.51 -4.65
N THR A 142 26.85 -23.03 -5.32
CA THR A 142 25.51 -22.88 -4.75
C THR A 142 24.77 -24.22 -4.67
N ALA A 143 24.00 -24.42 -3.59
CA ALA A 143 23.10 -25.55 -3.45
C ALA A 143 21.66 -25.07 -3.35
N LEU A 144 20.76 -25.64 -4.16
CA LEU A 144 19.33 -25.32 -4.16
C LEU A 144 18.54 -26.34 -3.33
N GLY A 145 17.64 -25.88 -2.47
CA GLY A 145 16.71 -26.67 -1.69
C GLY A 145 15.27 -26.49 -2.18
N LEU A 146 14.41 -27.47 -1.87
CA LEU A 146 12.99 -27.43 -2.18
C LEU A 146 12.20 -27.21 -0.88
N VAL A 147 11.41 -26.14 -0.83
CA VAL A 147 10.56 -25.80 0.33
C VAL A 147 9.10 -26.15 0.02
N ARG A 148 8.46 -26.88 0.95
CA ARG A 148 7.07 -27.31 0.86
C ARG A 148 6.30 -26.81 2.09
N GLY A 149 5.33 -25.91 1.88
CA GLY A 149 4.50 -25.37 2.96
C GLY A 149 5.21 -24.35 3.87
N PRO A 150 4.53 -23.91 4.95
CA PRO A 150 5.08 -22.94 5.90
C PRO A 150 6.28 -23.52 6.67
N GLY A 151 7.27 -22.67 6.94
CA GLY A 151 8.46 -23.07 7.70
C GLY A 151 8.24 -23.06 9.21
N ALA A 152 9.13 -23.74 9.94
CA ALA A 152 9.20 -23.62 11.40
C ALA A 152 9.86 -22.30 11.79
N ALA A 153 9.45 -21.75 12.94
CA ALA A 153 10.17 -20.66 13.58
C ALA A 153 11.62 -21.08 13.89
N LEU A 154 12.53 -20.12 13.89
CA LEU A 154 13.91 -20.38 14.30
C LEU A 154 14.00 -20.55 15.81
N PRO A 155 14.84 -21.47 16.30
CA PRO A 155 15.26 -21.43 17.69
C PRO A 155 16.11 -20.17 17.94
N ARG A 156 16.11 -19.63 19.17
CA ARG A 156 17.04 -18.57 19.59
C ARG A 156 18.49 -18.95 19.25
N PRO A 157 19.38 -18.01 18.91
CA PRO A 157 20.79 -18.35 18.72
C PRO A 157 21.36 -18.79 20.08
N VAL A 158 21.83 -20.03 20.14
CA VAL A 158 22.49 -20.61 21.32
C VAL A 158 23.88 -21.06 20.90
N THR A 159 24.88 -20.79 21.74
CA THR A 159 26.22 -21.34 21.54
C THR A 159 26.17 -22.84 21.79
N PRO A 160 26.50 -23.69 20.79
CA PRO A 160 26.48 -25.14 21.01
C PRO A 160 27.58 -25.52 22.01
N GLU A 161 27.21 -26.18 23.11
CA GLU A 161 28.20 -26.60 24.11
C GLU A 161 29.32 -27.44 23.48
N PRO A 162 30.58 -27.23 23.88
CA PRO A 162 31.69 -28.09 23.47
C PRO A 162 31.42 -29.52 23.97
N PRO A 163 31.30 -30.50 23.08
CA PRO A 163 30.95 -31.86 23.49
C PRO A 163 32.18 -32.58 24.04
N ALA A 164 32.46 -32.47 25.35
CA ALA A 164 33.47 -33.32 25.98
C ALA A 164 32.91 -34.74 26.12
N VAL A 165 33.39 -35.68 25.30
CA VAL A 165 33.03 -37.10 25.38
C VAL A 165 34.32 -37.90 25.36
N ASP A 166 34.67 -38.45 26.52
CA ASP A 166 35.72 -39.44 26.64
C ASP A 166 35.17 -40.79 26.13
N LEU A 167 35.73 -41.29 25.04
CA LEU A 167 35.34 -42.58 24.44
C LEU A 167 36.06 -43.78 25.10
N GLY A 168 36.89 -43.53 26.11
CA GLY A 168 37.72 -44.51 26.80
C GLY A 168 38.86 -45.04 25.93
N SER A 169 39.72 -45.88 26.51
CA SER A 169 40.84 -46.48 25.77
C SER A 169 40.34 -47.48 24.72
N PRO A 170 40.91 -47.50 23.50
CA PRO A 170 40.58 -48.52 22.51
C PRO A 170 40.95 -49.93 23.04
N PRO A 171 40.32 -51.01 22.55
CA PRO A 171 40.71 -52.36 22.92
C PRO A 171 42.19 -52.59 22.62
N ALA A 172 42.97 -53.01 23.63
CA ALA A 172 44.43 -53.14 23.54
C ALA A 172 44.87 -53.91 22.27
N ARG A 173 45.94 -53.43 21.62
CA ARG A 173 46.61 -54.16 20.53
C ARG A 173 47.37 -55.36 21.12
N GLN A 174 46.66 -56.44 21.45
CA GLN A 174 47.31 -57.71 21.76
C GLN A 174 48.01 -58.25 20.51
N SER A 175 49.23 -58.76 20.68
CA SER A 175 50.01 -59.32 19.58
C SER A 175 49.27 -60.51 18.96
N VAL A 176 49.23 -60.59 17.64
CA VAL A 176 48.66 -61.76 16.92
C VAL A 176 49.54 -63.00 17.16
N VAL A 177 50.79 -62.78 17.54
CA VAL A 177 51.81 -63.80 17.79
C VAL A 177 51.42 -64.71 18.96
N ILE A 178 50.94 -64.16 20.08
CA ILE A 178 50.60 -64.97 21.27
C ILE A 178 49.47 -66.00 21.00
N PRO A 179 48.30 -65.63 20.42
CA PRO A 179 47.27 -66.60 20.09
C PRO A 179 47.67 -67.56 18.95
N LEU A 180 48.51 -67.13 17.99
CA LEU A 180 49.02 -68.01 16.94
C LEU A 180 49.97 -69.08 17.52
N VAL A 181 50.87 -68.69 18.42
CA VAL A 181 51.80 -69.58 19.13
C VAL A 181 51.03 -70.50 20.10
N ALA A 182 50.05 -69.97 20.82
CA ALA A 182 49.17 -70.76 21.70
C ALA A 182 48.30 -71.76 20.93
N ALA A 183 47.99 -71.50 19.65
CA ALA A 183 47.30 -72.44 18.76
C ALA A 183 48.24 -73.50 18.17
N LEU A 184 49.49 -73.13 17.87
CA LEU A 184 50.51 -74.01 17.30
C LEU A 184 50.97 -75.08 18.28
N GLY A 185 51.11 -74.76 19.57
CA GLY A 185 51.57 -75.71 20.59
C GLY A 185 50.73 -76.99 20.70
N PRO A 186 49.41 -76.90 20.98
CA PRO A 186 48.51 -78.05 21.07
C PRO A 186 48.31 -78.76 19.72
N LEU A 187 48.39 -78.05 18.60
CA LEU A 187 48.32 -78.63 17.26
C LEU A 187 49.54 -79.52 16.97
N VAL A 188 50.75 -79.04 17.26
CA VAL A 188 52.00 -79.80 17.12
C VAL A 188 52.00 -81.00 18.08
N LEU A 189 51.55 -80.81 19.32
CA LEU A 189 51.42 -81.88 20.31
C LEU A 189 50.39 -82.93 19.88
N GLY A 190 49.25 -82.52 19.34
CA GLY A 190 48.21 -83.42 18.82
C GLY A 190 48.70 -84.25 17.64
N VAL A 191 49.43 -83.64 16.69
CA VAL A 191 50.06 -84.35 15.57
C VAL A 191 51.13 -85.33 16.05
N ALA A 192 51.98 -84.91 17.00
CA ALA A 192 53.00 -85.79 17.59
C ALA A 192 52.37 -87.00 18.31
N LEU A 193 51.28 -86.79 19.06
CA LEU A 193 50.54 -87.87 19.72
C LEU A 193 49.87 -88.83 18.73
N VAL A 194 49.37 -88.34 17.59
CA VAL A 194 48.85 -89.23 16.52
C VAL A 194 49.97 -90.09 15.94
N LEU A 195 51.13 -89.50 15.65
CA LEU A 195 52.28 -90.23 15.12
C LEU A 195 52.83 -91.27 16.12
N MET A 196 52.73 -90.99 17.42
CA MET A 196 53.25 -91.85 18.48
C MET A 196 52.26 -92.94 18.95
N MET A 197 50.97 -92.63 19.08
CA MET A 197 49.93 -93.56 19.56
C MET A 197 49.05 -94.17 18.47
N GLY A 198 49.16 -93.72 17.21
CA GLY A 198 48.43 -94.28 16.06
C GLY A 198 46.91 -94.04 16.05
N ASN A 199 46.37 -93.23 16.97
CA ASN A 199 44.93 -92.98 17.08
C ASN A 199 44.57 -91.57 16.55
N PRO A 200 43.68 -91.44 15.54
CA PRO A 200 43.32 -90.15 14.95
C PRO A 200 42.54 -89.21 15.89
N VAL A 201 41.98 -89.69 17.01
CA VAL A 201 41.21 -88.85 17.95
C VAL A 201 42.04 -87.68 18.51
N PHE A 202 43.36 -87.77 18.55
CA PHE A 202 44.20 -86.67 19.04
C PHE A 202 44.28 -85.45 18.09
N LEU A 203 43.90 -85.60 16.81
CA LEU A 203 43.77 -84.45 15.89
C LEU A 203 42.64 -83.49 16.29
N LEU A 204 41.66 -83.99 17.06
CA LEU A 204 40.52 -83.21 17.54
C LEU A 204 40.97 -82.08 18.50
N PHE A 205 42.05 -82.29 19.26
CA PHE A 205 42.66 -81.24 20.09
C PHE A 205 43.30 -80.12 19.26
N GLY A 206 43.92 -80.45 18.13
CA GLY A 206 44.45 -79.48 17.19
C GLY A 206 43.36 -78.63 16.54
N VAL A 207 42.26 -79.26 16.11
CA VAL A 207 41.09 -78.56 15.54
C VAL A 207 40.44 -77.65 16.59
N LEU A 208 40.29 -78.10 17.84
CA LEU A 208 39.73 -77.30 18.91
C LEU A 208 40.59 -76.07 19.21
N SER A 209 41.92 -76.22 19.23
CA SER A 209 42.87 -75.12 19.47
C SER A 209 42.83 -74.06 18.36
N VAL A 210 42.82 -74.49 17.09
CA VAL A 210 42.68 -73.59 15.94
C VAL A 210 41.31 -72.89 15.95
N THR A 211 40.24 -73.59 16.36
CA THR A 211 38.89 -73.02 16.48
C THR A 211 38.85 -71.94 17.55
N VAL A 212 39.44 -72.15 18.73
CA VAL A 212 39.52 -71.14 19.80
C VAL A 212 40.31 -69.90 19.33
N ALA A 213 41.43 -70.09 18.64
CA ALA A 213 42.21 -68.99 18.09
C ALA A 213 41.45 -68.18 17.02
N LEU A 214 40.73 -68.86 16.12
CA LEU A 214 39.83 -68.24 15.14
C LEU A 214 38.70 -67.47 15.83
N VAL A 215 38.10 -68.02 16.88
CA VAL A 215 37.06 -67.35 17.67
C VAL A 215 37.61 -66.11 18.38
N MET A 216 38.81 -66.17 18.97
CA MET A 216 39.46 -65.01 19.58
C MET A 216 39.78 -63.92 18.56
N LEU A 217 40.34 -64.27 17.40
CA LEU A 217 40.62 -63.32 16.31
C LEU A 217 39.32 -62.71 15.76
N ALA A 218 38.26 -63.51 15.61
CA ALA A 218 36.94 -63.04 15.18
C ALA A 218 36.29 -62.13 16.23
N MET A 219 36.40 -62.46 17.52
CA MET A 219 35.90 -61.65 18.63
C MET A 219 36.68 -60.32 18.70
N GLN A 220 38.00 -60.34 18.53
CA GLN A 220 38.83 -59.13 18.46
C GLN A 220 38.48 -58.22 17.27
N ARG A 221 38.29 -58.80 16.08
CA ARG A 221 37.81 -58.05 14.89
C ARG A 221 36.42 -57.44 15.16
N ARG A 222 35.51 -58.19 15.77
CA ARG A 222 34.16 -57.71 16.13
C ARG A 222 34.21 -56.55 17.15
N THR A 223 35.05 -56.62 18.18
CA THR A 223 35.18 -55.56 19.19
C THR A 223 35.74 -54.27 18.59
N ARG A 224 36.73 -54.36 17.69
CA ARG A 224 37.27 -53.19 16.96
C ARG A 224 36.25 -52.55 16.03
N LEU A 225 35.53 -53.35 15.24
CA LEU A 225 34.45 -52.86 14.37
C LEU A 225 33.33 -52.21 15.17
N ARG A 226 32.98 -52.75 16.34
CA ARG A 226 31.97 -52.17 17.23
C ARG A 226 32.42 -50.81 17.78
N HIS A 227 33.67 -50.69 18.23
CA HIS A 227 34.21 -49.42 18.72
C HIS A 227 34.28 -48.35 17.60
N ALA A 228 34.73 -48.73 16.40
CA ALA A 228 34.74 -47.82 15.23
C ALA A 228 33.33 -47.35 14.83
N ARG A 229 32.33 -48.24 14.86
CA ARG A 229 30.92 -47.87 14.63
C ARG A 229 30.37 -46.93 15.69
N LEU A 230 30.74 -47.11 16.96
CA LEU A 230 30.34 -46.22 18.06
C LEU A 230 30.97 -44.84 17.92
N LEU A 231 32.26 -44.76 17.57
CA LEU A 231 32.97 -43.51 17.27
C LEU A 231 32.29 -42.76 16.12
N ALA A 232 32.04 -43.44 14.99
CA ALA A 232 31.36 -42.86 13.83
C ALA A 232 29.95 -42.37 14.18
N ALA A 233 29.14 -43.18 14.88
CA ALA A 233 27.80 -42.79 15.29
C ALA A 233 27.78 -41.59 16.25
N ARG A 234 28.78 -41.48 17.14
CA ARG A 234 28.90 -40.35 18.07
C ARG A 234 29.38 -39.08 17.37
N ALA A 235 30.35 -39.19 16.47
CA ALA A 235 30.80 -38.10 15.61
C ALA A 235 29.63 -37.52 14.80
N ASP A 236 28.88 -38.39 14.14
CA ASP A 236 27.64 -38.08 13.42
C ASP A 236 26.59 -37.36 14.29
N ALA A 237 26.39 -37.83 15.52
CA ALA A 237 25.46 -37.22 16.46
C ALA A 237 25.90 -35.81 16.85
N VAL A 238 27.20 -35.57 17.04
CA VAL A 238 27.76 -34.23 17.31
C VAL A 238 27.56 -33.31 16.11
N VAL A 239 27.85 -33.77 14.89
CA VAL A 239 27.65 -32.98 13.66
C VAL A 239 26.17 -32.60 13.49
N ARG A 240 25.25 -33.57 13.63
CA ARG A 240 23.80 -33.31 13.53
C ARG A 240 23.28 -32.37 14.61
N ARG A 241 23.78 -32.49 15.85
CA ARG A 241 23.43 -31.60 16.97
C ARG A 241 23.86 -30.16 16.66
N ARG A 242 25.11 -29.95 16.24
CA ARG A 242 25.62 -28.61 15.90
C ARG A 242 24.85 -27.98 14.73
N ALA A 243 24.56 -28.74 13.68
CA ALA A 243 23.79 -28.26 12.53
C ALA A 243 22.37 -27.79 12.90
N ARG A 244 21.74 -28.39 13.92
CA ARG A 244 20.40 -27.99 14.40
C ARG A 244 20.43 -26.75 15.31
N ALA A 245 21.57 -26.43 15.92
CA ALA A 245 21.71 -25.31 16.83
C ALA A 245 22.07 -23.98 16.12
N THR A 246 22.49 -24.04 14.86
CA THR A 246 23.02 -22.88 14.11
C THR A 246 22.00 -22.30 13.14
N LEU A 247 22.08 -20.98 12.93
CA LEU A 247 21.40 -20.31 11.84
C LEU A 247 22.11 -20.58 10.52
N SER A 248 21.35 -20.97 9.50
CA SER A 248 21.80 -20.98 8.10
C SER A 248 20.87 -20.09 7.26
N PRO A 249 21.35 -19.48 6.17
CA PRO A 249 20.52 -18.66 5.30
C PRO A 249 19.27 -19.41 4.79
N GLY A 250 19.40 -20.70 4.44
CA GLY A 250 18.27 -21.55 4.04
C GLY A 250 17.25 -21.83 5.16
N ALA A 251 17.68 -21.88 6.42
CA ALA A 251 16.76 -21.98 7.57
C ALA A 251 16.03 -20.65 7.81
N VAL A 252 16.73 -19.51 7.71
CA VAL A 252 16.14 -18.17 7.83
C VAL A 252 15.09 -17.92 6.74
N ALA A 253 15.41 -18.24 5.48
CA ALA A 253 14.48 -18.14 4.36
C ALA A 253 13.17 -18.91 4.59
N ARG A 254 13.25 -20.08 5.23
CA ARG A 254 12.07 -20.88 5.57
C ARG A 254 11.29 -20.27 6.74
N ALA A 255 11.99 -19.74 7.74
CA ALA A 255 11.39 -19.12 8.90
C ALA A 255 10.64 -17.82 8.58
N VAL A 256 11.08 -17.04 7.59
CA VAL A 256 10.33 -15.88 7.06
C VAL A 256 8.92 -16.28 6.59
N ARG A 257 8.73 -17.54 6.15
CA ARG A 257 7.43 -18.10 5.76
C ARG A 257 6.70 -18.79 6.92
N SER A 258 7.23 -18.72 8.13
CA SER A 258 6.55 -19.25 9.31
C SER A 258 5.36 -18.37 9.65
N GLY A 259 4.24 -19.00 10.05
CA GLY A 259 3.10 -18.29 10.61
C GLY A 259 3.20 -18.03 12.12
N ALA A 260 4.36 -18.31 12.72
CA ALA A 260 4.58 -18.09 14.15
C ALA A 260 4.79 -16.61 14.46
N THR A 261 4.24 -16.14 15.59
CA THR A 261 4.42 -14.76 16.09
C THR A 261 5.88 -14.42 16.39
N ASP A 262 6.66 -15.41 16.82
CA ASP A 262 8.11 -15.29 17.01
C ASP A 262 8.84 -16.16 15.97
N ARG A 263 8.75 -15.77 14.69
CA ARG A 263 9.33 -16.55 13.58
C ARG A 263 10.86 -16.52 13.61
N PHE A 264 11.45 -15.45 14.14
CA PHE A 264 12.89 -15.35 14.34
C PHE A 264 13.35 -15.76 15.75
N GLY A 265 12.56 -16.41 16.59
CA GLY A 265 13.03 -16.97 17.88
C GLY A 265 13.70 -15.96 18.81
N LEU A 266 13.12 -14.78 18.97
CA LEU A 266 13.59 -13.66 19.78
C LEU A 266 13.27 -13.83 21.28
N THR A 267 12.31 -14.67 21.67
CA THR A 267 11.74 -14.65 23.02
C THR A 267 12.21 -15.72 24.02
N SER A 268 12.73 -16.88 23.59
CA SER A 268 13.13 -17.96 24.52
C SER A 268 14.40 -17.61 25.33
N GLY A 269 14.57 -18.08 26.59
CA GLY A 269 15.69 -17.66 27.46
C GLY A 269 16.94 -18.58 27.47
N ALA A 270 18.14 -17.97 27.48
CA ALA A 270 19.36 -18.37 28.21
C ALA A 270 20.57 -17.44 27.89
N ASP A 271 21.47 -17.33 28.87
CA ASP A 271 22.74 -16.57 28.95
C ASP A 271 23.85 -17.03 27.96
N GLU A 272 24.84 -16.15 27.74
CA GLU A 272 26.17 -16.34 27.12
C GLU A 272 26.39 -16.22 25.59
N ALA A 273 27.67 -15.89 25.29
CA ALA A 273 28.46 -15.74 24.05
C ALA A 273 27.74 -15.68 22.68
N VAL A 274 28.15 -14.71 21.85
CA VAL A 274 27.64 -14.52 20.48
C VAL A 274 28.29 -15.53 19.55
N ALA A 275 27.49 -16.39 18.92
CA ALA A 275 27.96 -17.34 17.90
C ALA A 275 27.53 -16.90 16.49
N VAL A 276 28.49 -16.83 15.56
CA VAL A 276 28.23 -16.48 14.16
C VAL A 276 28.55 -17.68 13.26
N SER A 277 27.61 -18.03 12.40
CA SER A 277 27.77 -19.10 11.40
C SER A 277 28.33 -18.53 10.10
N TRP A 278 29.35 -19.18 9.55
CA TRP A 278 30.05 -18.73 8.34
C TRP A 278 29.82 -19.62 7.12
N GLY A 279 29.30 -20.84 7.29
CA GLY A 279 29.09 -21.80 6.21
C GLY A 279 29.47 -23.23 6.60
N SER A 280 30.06 -24.01 5.69
CA SER A 280 30.46 -25.40 5.94
C SER A 280 31.95 -25.66 5.65
N GLY A 281 32.60 -26.56 6.38
CA GLY A 281 34.04 -26.82 6.26
C GLY A 281 34.45 -28.10 6.97
N VAL A 282 35.68 -28.55 6.74
CA VAL A 282 36.25 -29.76 7.33
C VAL A 282 37.06 -29.39 8.57
N GLY A 283 36.81 -30.05 9.70
CA GLY A 283 37.58 -29.82 10.91
C GLY A 283 37.42 -30.92 11.95
N ALA A 284 38.35 -30.97 12.91
CA ALA A 284 38.38 -31.99 13.95
C ALA A 284 37.27 -31.76 15.01
N LEU A 285 36.47 -32.78 15.29
CA LEU A 285 35.49 -32.82 16.37
C LEU A 285 36.20 -32.77 17.73
N SER A 286 35.61 -32.05 18.68
CA SER A 286 36.13 -31.88 20.04
C SER A 286 35.95 -33.16 20.88
N LEU A 287 36.44 -34.30 20.40
CA LEU A 287 36.43 -35.58 21.09
C LEU A 287 37.83 -35.84 21.67
N SER A 288 37.93 -36.21 22.95
CA SER A 288 39.20 -36.43 23.64
C SER A 288 39.61 -37.90 23.62
N ARG A 289 40.93 -38.14 23.54
CA ARG A 289 41.57 -39.45 23.68
C ARG A 289 43.02 -39.24 24.14
N ASP A 290 43.49 -40.07 25.06
CA ASP A 290 44.84 -39.95 25.65
C ASP A 290 46.00 -40.24 24.67
N ASP A 291 45.76 -41.04 23.63
CA ASP A 291 46.76 -41.43 22.61
C ASP A 291 46.14 -41.54 21.20
N PRO A 292 45.94 -40.43 20.47
CA PRO A 292 45.26 -40.40 19.17
C PRO A 292 46.13 -40.99 18.06
N ASP A 293 45.61 -41.99 17.34
CA ASP A 293 46.22 -42.54 16.12
C ASP A 293 45.59 -41.97 14.84
N GLU A 294 46.19 -42.25 13.69
CA GLU A 294 45.75 -41.71 12.38
C GLU A 294 44.28 -42.03 12.06
N ALA A 295 43.84 -43.26 12.36
CA ALA A 295 42.44 -43.68 12.20
C ALA A 295 41.47 -42.91 13.11
N TRP A 296 41.93 -42.45 14.28
CA TRP A 296 41.16 -41.56 15.15
C TRP A 296 41.03 -40.17 14.53
N VAL A 297 42.15 -39.58 14.09
CA VAL A 297 42.16 -38.25 13.46
C VAL A 297 41.24 -38.22 12.25
N GLU A 298 41.28 -39.23 11.39
CA GLU A 298 40.37 -39.36 10.24
C GLU A 298 38.91 -39.48 10.68
N ALA A 299 38.60 -40.31 11.68
CA ALA A 299 37.23 -40.52 12.15
C ALA A 299 36.61 -39.32 12.88
N VAL A 300 37.43 -38.46 13.50
CA VAL A 300 36.96 -37.22 14.15
C VAL A 300 37.00 -36.02 13.22
N THR A 301 37.61 -36.14 12.03
CA THR A 301 37.62 -35.08 11.01
C THR A 301 36.42 -35.24 10.10
N SER A 302 35.54 -34.25 10.10
CA SER A 302 34.28 -34.31 9.34
C SER A 302 33.87 -32.95 8.81
N ARG A 303 33.08 -32.96 7.73
CA ARG A 303 32.45 -31.74 7.22
C ARG A 303 31.31 -31.31 8.14
N ARG A 304 31.32 -30.06 8.57
CA ARG A 304 30.37 -29.50 9.55
C ARG A 304 30.18 -28.00 9.36
N THR A 305 29.18 -27.42 10.02
CA THR A 305 28.98 -25.96 10.06
C THR A 305 30.18 -25.28 10.72
N VAL A 306 30.71 -24.25 10.06
CA VAL A 306 31.83 -23.44 10.54
C VAL A 306 31.27 -22.26 11.31
N MET A 307 31.73 -22.07 12.54
CA MET A 307 31.25 -21.04 13.44
C MET A 307 32.39 -20.43 14.24
N THR A 308 32.21 -19.20 14.66
CA THR A 308 33.08 -18.53 15.63
C THR A 308 32.23 -18.12 16.83
N THR A 309 32.70 -18.45 18.02
CA THR A 309 32.18 -17.89 19.27
C THR A 309 32.99 -16.64 19.60
N SER A 310 32.30 -15.61 20.09
CA SER A 310 32.92 -14.31 20.34
C SER A 310 32.54 -13.86 21.75
N PRO A 311 33.36 -14.15 22.78
CA PRO A 311 33.15 -13.61 24.11
C PRO A 311 33.29 -12.07 24.10
N PRO A 312 32.90 -11.37 25.19
CA PRO A 312 33.20 -9.95 25.35
C PRO A 312 34.68 -9.66 25.05
N GLU A 313 34.98 -8.52 24.44
CA GLU A 313 36.33 -8.06 24.06
C GLU A 313 37.04 -8.84 22.94
N SER A 314 36.48 -9.95 22.44
CA SER A 314 37.09 -10.70 21.34
C SER A 314 37.02 -9.94 20.00
N ARG A 315 37.98 -10.25 19.11
CA ARG A 315 38.04 -9.71 17.76
C ARG A 315 38.02 -10.83 16.72
N VAL A 316 37.12 -10.69 15.74
CA VAL A 316 37.03 -11.57 14.56
C VAL A 316 37.41 -10.76 13.32
N VAL A 317 38.41 -11.24 12.58
CA VAL A 317 38.91 -10.59 11.36
C VAL A 317 38.55 -11.45 10.15
N VAL A 318 37.88 -10.86 9.16
CA VAL A 318 37.48 -11.53 7.91
C VAL A 318 38.30 -10.98 6.75
N VAL A 319 39.01 -11.87 6.06
CA VAL A 319 39.86 -11.52 4.92
C VAL A 319 39.48 -12.33 3.68
N GLY A 320 39.57 -11.71 2.50
CA GLY A 320 39.20 -12.37 1.26
C GLY A 320 39.02 -11.40 0.09
N PRO A 321 38.50 -11.89 -1.06
CA PRO A 321 38.08 -11.05 -2.17
C PRO A 321 36.97 -10.07 -1.74
N PRO A 322 36.97 -8.79 -2.19
CA PRO A 322 36.02 -7.78 -1.72
C PRO A 322 34.54 -8.19 -1.80
N ARG A 323 34.14 -8.83 -2.91
CA ARG A 323 32.75 -9.31 -3.09
C ARG A 323 32.32 -10.37 -2.09
N ASP A 324 33.20 -11.34 -1.82
CA ASP A 324 32.93 -12.43 -0.87
C ASP A 324 32.85 -11.87 0.56
N VAL A 325 33.73 -10.90 0.88
CA VAL A 325 33.75 -10.19 2.17
C VAL A 325 32.47 -9.37 2.36
N ALA A 326 32.01 -8.65 1.33
CA ALA A 326 30.76 -7.89 1.38
C ALA A 326 29.53 -8.81 1.60
N GLY A 327 29.47 -9.95 0.91
CA GLY A 327 28.42 -10.96 1.10
C GLY A 327 28.42 -11.58 2.49
N ALA A 328 29.60 -11.92 3.02
CA ALA A 328 29.76 -12.45 4.37
C ALA A 328 29.44 -11.39 5.45
N CYS A 329 29.79 -10.13 5.22
CA CYS A 329 29.46 -9.01 6.10
C CYS A 329 27.95 -8.85 6.27
N ARG A 330 27.19 -8.85 5.16
CA ARG A 330 25.72 -8.78 5.19
C ARG A 330 25.11 -9.93 5.98
N TRP A 331 25.62 -11.15 5.80
CA TRP A 331 25.17 -12.32 6.57
C TRP A 331 25.45 -12.20 8.07
N ALA A 332 26.64 -11.74 8.44
CA ALA A 332 27.02 -11.51 9.83
C ALA A 332 26.15 -10.41 10.47
N VAL A 333 25.90 -9.30 9.77
CA VAL A 333 25.06 -8.18 10.26
C VAL A 333 23.67 -8.66 10.67
N PHE A 334 23.00 -9.47 9.85
CA PHE A 334 21.69 -10.03 10.20
C PHE A 334 21.73 -10.89 11.47
N GLN A 335 22.69 -11.82 11.56
CA GLN A 335 22.82 -12.72 12.71
C GLN A 335 23.12 -11.96 14.01
N LEU A 336 24.03 -10.99 13.94
CA LEU A 336 24.46 -10.17 15.08
C LEU A 336 23.36 -9.25 15.57
N LEU A 337 22.62 -8.61 14.66
CA LEU A 337 21.47 -7.78 15.01
C LEU A 337 20.38 -8.61 15.69
N ARG A 338 20.02 -9.76 15.11
CA ARG A 338 19.06 -10.69 15.72
C ARG A 338 19.50 -11.10 17.13
N HIS A 339 20.79 -11.37 17.34
CA HIS A 339 21.33 -11.69 18.65
C HIS A 339 21.23 -10.51 19.63
N ALA A 340 21.56 -9.30 19.19
CA ALA A 340 21.43 -8.09 20.01
C ALA A 340 19.98 -7.83 20.43
N VAL A 341 19.01 -8.05 19.54
CA VAL A 341 17.58 -7.96 19.85
C VAL A 341 17.17 -9.02 20.88
N ALA A 342 17.48 -10.29 20.63
CA ALA A 342 17.07 -11.40 21.50
C ALA A 342 17.72 -11.36 22.90
N ALA A 343 18.89 -10.72 23.01
CA ALA A 343 19.65 -10.58 24.24
C ALA A 343 19.55 -9.18 24.87
N ASP A 344 18.75 -8.27 24.31
CA ASP A 344 18.66 -6.86 24.73
C ASP A 344 20.04 -6.18 24.88
N GLY A 345 20.90 -6.37 23.88
CA GLY A 345 22.26 -5.81 23.81
C GLY A 345 22.37 -4.55 22.95
N ALA A 346 23.59 -4.11 22.64
CA ALA A 346 23.85 -2.98 21.75
C ALA A 346 24.55 -3.45 20.47
N PHE A 347 24.13 -2.95 19.31
CA PHE A 347 24.70 -3.30 18.01
C PHE A 347 24.94 -2.05 17.16
N VAL A 348 26.19 -1.89 16.72
CA VAL A 348 26.67 -0.75 15.95
C VAL A 348 27.48 -1.22 14.76
N VAL A 349 27.29 -0.55 13.62
CA VAL A 349 28.04 -0.79 12.39
C VAL A 349 28.74 0.50 11.96
N GLU A 350 30.02 0.41 11.62
CA GLU A 350 30.84 1.47 11.06
C GLU A 350 31.22 1.11 9.61
N ALA A 351 30.87 1.97 8.65
CA ALA A 351 31.17 1.78 7.23
C ALA A 351 31.53 3.12 6.59
N GLY A 352 32.66 3.22 5.87
CA GLY A 352 33.07 4.46 5.18
C GLY A 352 33.18 5.70 6.06
N GLY A 353 33.61 5.52 7.31
CA GLY A 353 33.66 6.60 8.31
C GLY A 353 32.31 6.98 8.93
N VAL A 354 31.21 6.35 8.52
CA VAL A 354 29.87 6.58 9.07
C VAL A 354 29.53 5.50 10.09
N ARG A 355 29.19 5.91 11.31
CA ARG A 355 28.77 5.01 12.41
C ARG A 355 27.24 5.01 12.53
N ARG A 356 26.63 3.83 12.58
CA ARG A 356 25.18 3.64 12.68
C ARG A 356 24.81 2.68 13.80
N THR A 357 23.86 3.07 14.64
CA THR A 357 23.35 2.25 15.73
C THR A 357 22.18 1.42 15.25
N TRP A 358 22.39 0.13 15.01
CA TRP A 358 21.35 -0.76 14.52
C TRP A 358 20.38 -1.22 15.61
N TRP A 359 20.85 -1.33 16.85
CA TRP A 359 20.04 -1.68 18.01
C TRP A 359 20.67 -1.10 19.28
N SER A 360 19.84 -0.53 20.16
CA SER A 360 20.26 0.16 21.39
C SER A 360 19.53 -0.39 22.62
N GLY A 361 19.64 -1.71 22.85
CA GLY A 361 19.08 -2.38 24.01
C GLY A 361 19.86 -2.14 25.32
N GLY A 362 19.43 -2.81 26.39
CA GLY A 362 19.92 -2.71 27.76
C GLY A 362 21.29 -3.36 28.05
N SER A 363 21.33 -4.28 29.03
CA SER A 363 22.59 -4.82 29.60
C SER A 363 23.20 -6.00 28.83
N GLY A 364 22.68 -6.32 27.64
CA GLY A 364 23.14 -7.43 26.80
C GLY A 364 24.50 -7.17 26.11
N PRO A 365 24.89 -8.05 25.16
CA PRO A 365 26.19 -7.99 24.49
C PRO A 365 26.37 -6.70 23.67
N ARG A 366 27.58 -6.14 23.68
CA ARG A 366 27.96 -4.96 22.87
C ARG A 366 28.76 -5.37 21.64
N LEU A 367 28.18 -5.16 20.48
CA LEU A 367 28.65 -5.67 19.19
C LEU A 367 29.00 -4.51 18.24
N LEU A 368 30.26 -4.46 17.80
CA LEU A 368 30.74 -3.48 16.83
C LEU A 368 31.17 -4.19 15.54
N VAL A 369 30.66 -3.76 14.39
CA VAL A 369 31.05 -4.26 13.07
C VAL A 369 31.72 -3.15 12.28
N SER A 370 32.95 -3.38 11.82
CA SER A 370 33.62 -2.54 10.82
C SER A 370 33.37 -3.15 9.45
N ALA A 371 32.52 -2.52 8.65
CA ALA A 371 32.07 -3.02 7.35
C ALA A 371 32.81 -2.34 6.18
N PRO A 372 32.98 -3.03 5.03
CA PRO A 372 33.50 -2.43 3.81
C PRO A 372 32.58 -1.32 3.28
N GLU A 373 33.13 -0.31 2.61
CA GLU A 373 32.35 0.76 1.99
C GLU A 373 31.34 0.24 0.94
N ASP A 374 31.72 -0.78 0.19
CA ASP A 374 30.93 -1.38 -0.89
C ASP A 374 29.96 -2.48 -0.44
N ALA A 375 29.78 -2.67 0.88
CA ALA A 375 28.89 -3.70 1.42
C ALA A 375 27.39 -3.46 1.16
N ALA A 376 27.03 -2.26 0.68
CA ALA A 376 25.65 -1.85 0.39
C ALA A 376 24.68 -1.99 1.58
N LEU A 377 25.11 -1.60 2.79
CA LEU A 377 24.29 -1.72 4.00
C LEU A 377 23.25 -0.59 4.16
N ASP A 378 23.35 0.48 3.38
CA ASP A 378 22.49 1.66 3.45
C ASP A 378 21.00 1.38 3.19
N PRO A 379 20.60 0.60 2.16
CA PRO A 379 19.21 0.24 1.95
C PRO A 379 18.68 -0.64 3.09
N ALA A 380 19.47 -1.61 3.55
CA ALA A 380 19.08 -2.52 4.62
C ALA A 380 18.92 -1.80 5.97
N TRP A 381 19.81 -0.86 6.27
CA TRP A 381 19.72 0.01 7.43
C TRP A 381 18.43 0.85 7.40
N ARG A 382 18.15 1.51 6.27
CA ARG A 382 16.94 2.30 6.08
C ARG A 382 15.68 1.44 6.23
N ALA A 383 15.67 0.24 5.66
CA ALA A 383 14.54 -0.67 5.76
C ALA A 383 14.30 -1.19 7.19
N TRP A 384 15.36 -1.62 7.88
CA TRP A 384 15.32 -1.99 9.29
C TRP A 384 14.73 -0.86 10.14
N ARG A 385 15.26 0.36 9.95
CA ARG A 385 14.84 1.55 10.70
C ARG A 385 13.42 1.97 10.43
N ALA A 386 13.01 1.98 9.17
CA ALA A 386 11.64 2.26 8.79
C ALA A 386 10.67 1.28 9.49
N ALA A 387 11.05 0.01 9.60
CA ALA A 387 10.22 -1.00 10.22
C ALA A 387 10.19 -0.90 11.76
N ILE A 388 11.32 -0.79 12.47
CA ILE A 388 11.34 -0.71 13.95
C ILE A 388 10.97 0.64 14.55
N GLY A 389 11.05 1.75 13.82
CA GLY A 389 10.57 3.05 14.28
C GLY A 389 11.44 3.81 15.31
N GLY A 390 12.71 3.42 15.54
CA GLY A 390 13.58 4.15 16.49
C GLY A 390 14.11 5.51 15.99
N ASP A 391 14.51 6.39 16.92
CA ASP A 391 15.10 7.72 16.68
C ASP A 391 16.59 7.68 16.28
N ALA A 392 17.03 8.66 15.50
CA ALA A 392 18.43 8.85 15.10
C ALA A 392 18.95 10.11 15.79
N GLY A 393 19.29 10.03 17.08
CA GLY A 393 19.76 11.23 17.78
C GLY A 393 20.80 10.98 18.84
N THR A 394 20.76 9.83 19.50
CA THR A 394 21.70 9.55 20.58
C THR A 394 22.66 8.45 20.13
N THR A 395 23.91 8.84 19.91
CA THR A 395 25.02 7.93 20.24
C THR A 395 24.67 7.46 21.65
N PRO A 396 24.46 6.16 21.95
CA PRO A 396 24.24 5.75 23.32
C PRO A 396 25.37 6.39 24.12
N THR A 397 25.03 7.25 25.08
CA THR A 397 26.04 7.87 25.94
C THR A 397 26.77 6.70 26.55
N ALA A 398 27.98 6.48 26.06
CA ALA A 398 28.77 5.35 26.44
C ALA A 398 28.94 5.47 27.95
N ARG A 399 28.27 4.61 28.72
CA ARG A 399 28.90 4.14 29.95
C ARG A 399 30.17 3.47 29.47
N ALA A 400 31.28 4.17 29.69
CA ALA A 400 32.63 3.87 29.21
C ALA A 400 33.20 2.55 29.79
N ASP A 401 32.41 1.85 30.60
CA ASP A 401 32.90 0.84 31.54
C ASP A 401 32.67 -0.60 31.05
N LEU A 402 32.08 -0.83 29.86
CA LEU A 402 31.85 -2.17 29.30
C LEU A 402 32.45 -2.33 27.89
N PRO A 403 33.19 -3.43 27.64
CA PRO A 403 33.97 -3.65 26.43
C PRO A 403 33.15 -4.15 25.23
N TRP A 404 33.61 -3.85 24.00
CA TRP A 404 32.96 -4.24 22.73
C TRP A 404 33.59 -5.50 22.14
N THR A 405 32.77 -6.45 21.69
CA THR A 405 33.19 -7.51 20.76
C THR A 405 33.21 -6.94 19.34
N ARG A 406 34.30 -7.16 18.60
CA ARG A 406 34.56 -6.50 17.30
C ARG A 406 34.60 -7.51 16.15
N TYR A 407 33.87 -7.21 15.07
CA TYR A 407 33.92 -7.94 13.80
C TYR A 407 34.45 -7.01 12.70
N ASP A 408 35.58 -7.35 12.10
CA ASP A 408 36.31 -6.49 11.20
C ASP A 408 36.39 -7.08 9.78
N PHE A 409 35.77 -6.39 8.83
CA PHE A 409 35.71 -6.78 7.42
C PHE A 409 36.50 -5.81 6.52
N THR A 410 37.20 -4.83 7.09
CA THR A 410 37.87 -3.75 6.32
C THR A 410 39.24 -4.15 5.76
N GLY A 411 39.69 -5.39 6.02
CA GLY A 411 40.96 -5.93 5.56
C GLY A 411 42.24 -5.62 6.37
N PRO A 412 42.22 -5.27 7.67
CA PRO A 412 43.45 -5.12 8.44
C PRO A 412 44.12 -6.47 8.69
N SER A 413 45.44 -6.43 8.93
CA SER A 413 46.23 -7.65 9.20
C SER A 413 45.82 -8.27 10.54
N PRO A 414 45.55 -9.58 10.61
CA PRO A 414 45.20 -10.26 11.85
C PRO A 414 46.36 -10.22 12.85
N ALA A 415 46.04 -10.04 14.14
CA ALA A 415 47.00 -10.09 15.23
C ALA A 415 46.99 -11.45 15.95
N PRO A 416 48.06 -11.82 16.69
CA PRO A 416 48.05 -13.03 17.51
C PRO A 416 46.91 -13.01 18.53
N GLY A 417 46.04 -14.03 18.47
CA GLY A 417 44.86 -14.16 19.34
C GLY A 417 43.52 -13.79 18.66
N ASP A 418 43.55 -13.11 17.51
CA ASP A 418 42.34 -12.84 16.72
C ASP A 418 41.75 -14.14 16.14
N ALA A 419 40.43 -14.25 16.12
CA ALA A 419 39.77 -15.27 15.31
C ALA A 419 39.81 -14.82 13.84
N VAL A 420 40.32 -15.68 12.95
CA VAL A 420 40.56 -15.33 11.55
C VAL A 420 39.66 -16.17 10.64
N VAL A 421 38.87 -15.50 9.81
CA VAL A 421 38.07 -16.11 8.74
C VAL A 421 38.69 -15.74 7.40
N ASP A 422 39.48 -16.66 6.83
CA ASP A 422 40.12 -16.46 5.53
C ASP A 422 39.28 -17.11 4.42
N LEU A 423 38.52 -16.28 3.72
CA LEU A 423 37.65 -16.69 2.61
C LEU A 423 38.46 -17.08 1.36
N ARG A 424 39.67 -16.50 1.19
CA ARG A 424 40.56 -16.81 0.05
C ARG A 424 41.28 -18.13 0.27
N GLY A 425 41.88 -18.31 1.45
CA GLY A 425 42.54 -19.54 1.88
C GLY A 425 41.57 -20.66 2.26
N ARG A 426 40.27 -20.34 2.41
CA ARG A 426 39.20 -21.27 2.81
C ARG A 426 39.47 -21.93 4.16
N THR A 427 40.01 -21.13 5.09
CA THR A 427 40.36 -21.59 6.44
C THR A 427 39.73 -20.69 7.49
N VAL A 428 39.31 -21.29 8.60
CA VAL A 428 38.87 -20.54 9.79
C VAL A 428 39.68 -21.01 10.99
N VAL A 429 40.27 -20.07 11.72
CA VAL A 429 41.09 -20.33 12.91
C VAL A 429 40.51 -19.57 14.09
N VAL A 430 40.19 -20.27 15.17
CA VAL A 430 39.68 -19.70 16.42
C VAL A 430 40.67 -20.02 17.54
N PRO A 431 41.61 -19.10 17.85
CA PRO A 431 42.68 -19.37 18.82
C PRO A 431 42.16 -19.71 20.21
N ALA A 432 41.14 -19.00 20.69
CA ALA A 432 40.55 -19.19 22.01
C ALA A 432 39.97 -20.61 22.23
N GLU A 433 39.54 -21.28 21.16
CA GLU A 433 38.97 -22.63 21.22
C GLU A 433 39.88 -23.71 20.62
N GLN A 434 41.09 -23.35 20.18
CA GLN A 434 42.00 -24.22 19.41
C GLN A 434 41.34 -24.91 18.21
N GLN A 435 40.36 -24.26 17.57
CA GLN A 435 39.66 -24.83 16.42
C GLN A 435 40.26 -24.33 15.12
N ARG A 436 40.52 -25.26 14.20
CA ARG A 436 40.90 -24.98 12.81
C ARG A 436 39.97 -25.74 11.87
N PHE A 437 39.50 -25.02 10.86
CA PHE A 437 38.69 -25.56 9.77
C PHE A 437 39.38 -25.29 8.44
N GLU A 438 39.27 -26.24 7.53
CA GLU A 438 39.82 -26.21 6.18
C GLU A 438 38.71 -26.49 5.14
N ASP A 439 38.99 -26.23 3.87
CA ASP A 439 38.05 -26.38 2.75
C ASP A 439 36.71 -25.61 2.92
N VAL A 440 36.74 -24.51 3.67
CA VAL A 440 35.55 -23.74 4.02
C VAL A 440 34.82 -23.21 2.78
N THR A 441 33.52 -23.50 2.70
CA THR A 441 32.55 -22.89 1.80
C THR A 441 31.75 -21.88 2.59
N ALA A 442 32.08 -20.60 2.43
CA ALA A 442 31.38 -19.53 3.12
C ALA A 442 30.00 -19.24 2.53
N ASP A 443 29.05 -18.92 3.40
CA ASP A 443 27.73 -18.42 3.05
C ASP A 443 27.75 -16.89 2.97
N GLY A 444 27.06 -16.33 1.98
CA GLY A 444 26.91 -14.89 1.77
C GLY A 444 25.47 -14.50 1.48
N LEU A 445 25.14 -13.23 1.70
CA LEU A 445 23.84 -12.64 1.36
C LEU A 445 23.98 -11.62 0.23
N ALA A 446 22.98 -11.58 -0.66
CA ALA A 446 22.74 -10.45 -1.55
C ALA A 446 22.09 -9.28 -0.80
N ASP A 447 22.31 -8.04 -1.27
CA ASP A 447 21.74 -6.82 -0.67
C ASP A 447 20.21 -6.89 -0.52
N GLY A 448 19.49 -7.15 -1.63
CA GLY A 448 18.02 -7.24 -1.58
C GLY A 448 17.47 -8.33 -0.66
N THR A 449 18.20 -9.43 -0.46
CA THR A 449 17.81 -10.48 0.51
C THR A 449 17.96 -9.98 1.94
N LEU A 450 19.05 -9.27 2.23
CA LEU A 450 19.29 -8.68 3.55
C LEU A 450 18.20 -7.64 3.89
N VAL A 451 17.88 -6.75 2.96
CA VAL A 451 16.80 -5.75 3.10
C VAL A 451 15.49 -6.44 3.50
N ALA A 452 15.07 -7.45 2.73
CA ALA A 452 13.83 -8.16 2.98
C ALA A 452 13.80 -8.81 4.36
N TRP A 453 14.86 -9.53 4.74
CA TRP A 453 14.91 -10.21 6.04
C TRP A 453 14.98 -9.27 7.22
N LEU A 454 15.66 -8.13 7.10
CA LEU A 454 15.69 -7.14 8.16
C LEU A 454 14.35 -6.45 8.34
N THR A 455 13.59 -6.19 7.26
CA THR A 455 12.20 -5.73 7.39
C THR A 455 11.35 -6.74 8.16
N GLU A 456 11.44 -8.02 7.82
CA GLU A 456 10.68 -9.06 8.53
C GLU A 456 11.14 -9.20 10.00
N LEU A 457 12.44 -9.14 10.27
CA LEU A 457 12.96 -9.18 11.64
C LEU A 457 12.48 -7.99 12.45
N ALA A 458 12.49 -6.80 11.85
CA ALA A 458 12.00 -5.57 12.48
C ALA A 458 10.51 -5.67 12.81
N ASP A 459 9.74 -6.26 11.90
CA ASP A 459 8.33 -6.51 12.10
C ASP A 459 8.06 -7.44 13.29
N ASP A 460 8.87 -8.50 13.46
CA ASP A 460 8.80 -9.37 14.64
C ASP A 460 9.14 -8.62 15.93
N VAL A 461 10.16 -7.78 15.89
CA VAL A 461 10.55 -6.94 17.04
C VAL A 461 9.41 -6.04 17.48
N VAL A 462 8.74 -5.39 16.53
CA VAL A 462 7.57 -4.55 16.79
C VAL A 462 6.41 -5.39 17.30
N ASP A 463 6.07 -6.50 16.63
CA ASP A 463 4.95 -7.38 16.99
C ASP A 463 5.11 -8.00 18.39
N LEU A 464 6.35 -8.30 18.78
CA LEU A 464 6.69 -8.84 20.10
C LEU A 464 6.87 -7.74 21.16
N GLY A 465 6.75 -6.46 20.78
CA GLY A 465 6.87 -5.33 21.71
C GLY A 465 8.28 -5.18 22.31
N LEU A 466 9.30 -5.62 21.58
CA LEU A 466 10.71 -5.62 22.00
C LEU A 466 11.41 -4.29 21.73
N LEU A 467 10.66 -3.23 21.38
CA LEU A 467 11.20 -1.91 21.08
C LEU A 467 12.03 -1.35 22.26
N PRO A 468 13.15 -0.64 21.99
CA PRO A 468 13.93 0.02 23.03
C PRO A 468 13.04 0.96 23.84
N THR A 469 13.25 1.01 25.16
CA THR A 469 12.39 1.78 26.08
C THR A 469 12.66 3.28 26.13
N ASP A 470 13.53 3.85 25.29
CA ASP A 470 13.75 5.29 25.24
C ASP A 470 14.02 5.84 23.83
N ASP A 471 13.57 7.09 23.66
CA ASP A 471 13.77 8.12 22.62
C ASP A 471 12.83 8.10 21.37
N GLY A 472 11.74 8.90 21.47
CA GLY A 472 11.04 9.53 20.32
C GLY A 472 9.56 9.20 20.14
N ASP A 473 8.65 10.13 20.41
CA ASP A 473 7.19 9.91 20.25
C ASP A 473 6.69 9.90 18.79
N GLY A 474 7.56 10.08 17.79
CA GLY A 474 7.23 9.95 16.37
C GLY A 474 6.06 10.81 15.88
N THR A 475 5.59 11.77 16.68
CA THR A 475 4.35 12.50 16.41
C THR A 475 4.60 13.73 15.56
N LEU A 476 3.99 13.76 14.38
CA LEU A 476 4.03 14.92 13.49
C LEU A 476 2.88 15.87 13.86
N THR A 477 3.17 17.01 14.47
CA THR A 477 2.18 18.06 14.74
C THR A 477 1.89 18.87 13.48
N PRO A 478 0.68 19.45 13.29
CA PRO A 478 0.46 20.46 12.28
C PRO A 478 1.52 21.55 12.42
N PRO A 479 2.02 22.12 11.31
CA PRO A 479 2.99 23.19 11.38
C PRO A 479 2.44 24.31 12.28
N GLY A 480 3.34 24.92 13.08
CA GLY A 480 2.97 26.01 14.00
C GLY A 480 2.20 27.13 13.31
N GLN A 481 2.56 27.40 12.04
CA GLN A 481 1.83 28.25 11.11
C GLN A 481 1.29 27.39 9.94
N VAL A 482 -0.03 27.40 9.74
CA VAL A 482 -0.68 26.74 8.60
C VAL A 482 -0.44 27.52 7.30
N GLY A 483 -0.40 26.82 6.16
CA GLY A 483 -0.33 27.46 4.85
C GLY A 483 0.97 28.22 4.57
N ALA A 484 2.09 27.79 5.16
CA ALA A 484 3.39 28.46 5.03
C ALA A 484 4.12 28.23 3.69
N ARG A 485 3.68 27.24 2.89
CA ARG A 485 4.33 26.87 1.62
C ARG A 485 3.49 27.34 0.43
N ASP A 486 4.12 28.02 -0.52
CA ASP A 486 3.53 28.19 -1.86
C ASP A 486 3.48 26.85 -2.60
N ALA A 487 2.67 26.78 -3.66
CA ALA A 487 2.58 25.62 -4.52
C ALA A 487 2.98 25.95 -5.96
N VAL A 488 3.84 26.95 -6.19
CA VAL A 488 4.17 27.40 -7.55
C VAL A 488 4.98 26.32 -8.28
N ASP A 489 6.10 25.89 -7.69
CA ASP A 489 7.04 24.96 -8.32
C ASP A 489 6.82 23.49 -7.93
N GLY A 490 6.14 23.22 -6.80
CA GLY A 490 5.90 21.87 -6.29
C GLY A 490 4.63 21.77 -5.46
N LEU A 491 4.12 20.56 -5.29
CA LEU A 491 3.03 20.23 -4.36
C LEU A 491 3.45 19.00 -3.54
N THR A 492 4.29 19.25 -2.54
CA THR A 492 4.86 18.20 -1.70
C THR A 492 3.85 17.73 -0.66
N VAL A 493 3.55 16.44 -0.68
CA VAL A 493 2.74 15.75 0.32
C VAL A 493 3.58 14.73 1.06
N THR A 494 3.40 14.71 2.38
CA THR A 494 4.08 13.77 3.27
C THR A 494 3.21 12.51 3.41
N LEU A 495 3.71 11.35 2.97
CA LEU A 495 3.00 10.06 2.99
C LEU A 495 3.31 9.22 4.25
N ALA A 496 4.57 9.30 4.70
CA ALA A 496 5.02 8.76 5.98
C ALA A 496 6.19 9.59 6.52
N ARG A 497 6.42 9.56 7.83
CA ARG A 497 7.65 10.08 8.44
C ARG A 497 8.37 8.95 9.17
N SER A 498 9.65 8.82 8.89
CA SER A 498 10.66 8.28 9.80
C SER A 498 11.32 9.46 10.50
N GLY A 499 11.58 9.33 11.80
CA GLY A 499 11.79 10.42 12.76
C GLY A 499 12.69 11.60 12.39
N ASP A 500 13.71 11.49 11.52
CA ASP A 500 14.63 12.63 11.22
C ASP A 500 15.10 12.80 9.77
N GLU A 501 15.70 13.98 9.50
CA GLU A 501 15.86 14.83 8.28
C GLU A 501 16.01 14.23 6.86
N THR A 502 16.09 12.91 6.69
CA THR A 502 15.98 12.24 5.36
C THR A 502 14.90 11.16 5.29
N GLY A 503 14.14 10.98 6.37
CA GLY A 503 13.24 9.85 6.60
C GLY A 503 11.78 10.11 6.27
N VAL A 504 11.44 11.27 5.71
CA VAL A 504 10.07 11.53 5.26
C VAL A 504 9.88 10.88 3.89
N VAL A 505 8.90 9.97 3.77
CA VAL A 505 8.41 9.56 2.45
C VAL A 505 7.52 10.69 1.97
N GLU A 506 8.14 11.65 1.32
CA GLU A 506 7.45 12.71 0.60
C GLU A 506 7.23 12.30 -0.84
N MET A 507 6.17 12.84 -1.40
CA MET A 507 5.91 12.78 -2.82
C MET A 507 5.53 14.18 -3.26
N ASP A 508 6.20 14.68 -4.30
CA ASP A 508 5.78 15.91 -4.95
C ASP A 508 4.77 15.57 -6.04
N LEU A 509 3.50 15.91 -5.82
CA LEU A 509 2.45 15.71 -6.81
C LEU A 509 2.72 16.48 -8.11
N ALA A 510 3.58 17.50 -8.16
CA ALA A 510 3.95 18.16 -9.42
C ALA A 510 5.14 17.51 -10.12
N ALA A 511 6.15 17.08 -9.37
CA ALA A 511 7.41 16.56 -9.91
C ALA A 511 7.46 15.03 -10.06
N ASP A 512 6.90 14.28 -9.10
CA ASP A 512 6.94 12.80 -9.05
C ASP A 512 5.79 12.14 -9.82
N GLY A 513 4.89 12.95 -10.37
CA GLY A 513 3.75 12.50 -11.16
C GLY A 513 2.48 13.29 -10.80
N PRO A 514 1.96 14.16 -11.70
CA PRO A 514 0.72 14.93 -11.48
C PRO A 514 -0.48 14.09 -11.07
N HIS A 515 -0.46 12.82 -11.46
CA HIS A 515 -1.56 11.90 -11.27
C HIS A 515 -1.07 10.67 -10.50
N LEU A 516 -1.72 10.44 -9.37
CA LEU A 516 -1.47 9.38 -8.42
C LEU A 516 -2.58 8.33 -8.51
N LEU A 517 -2.20 7.06 -8.59
CA LEU A 517 -3.13 5.94 -8.39
C LEU A 517 -2.90 5.31 -7.01
N ILE A 518 -3.97 5.16 -6.24
CA ILE A 518 -3.98 4.43 -4.97
C ILE A 518 -4.85 3.18 -5.13
N ALA A 519 -4.23 2.01 -5.03
CA ALA A 519 -4.93 0.74 -5.18
C ALA A 519 -4.80 -0.11 -3.91
N GLY A 520 -5.90 -0.74 -3.48
CA GLY A 520 -5.86 -1.59 -2.29
C GLY A 520 -7.21 -2.20 -1.93
N THR A 521 -7.18 -3.44 -1.45
CA THR A 521 -8.37 -4.17 -0.99
C THR A 521 -9.07 -3.49 0.18
N THR A 522 -10.35 -3.81 0.42
CA THR A 522 -11.09 -3.34 1.59
C THR A 522 -10.34 -3.64 2.90
N GLY A 523 -10.29 -2.66 3.80
CA GLY A 523 -9.57 -2.77 5.07
C GLY A 523 -8.05 -2.64 4.97
N SER A 524 -7.49 -2.31 3.80
CA SER A 524 -6.04 -2.08 3.64
C SER A 524 -5.56 -0.70 4.14
N GLY A 525 -6.47 0.21 4.51
CA GLY A 525 -6.13 1.59 4.94
C GLY A 525 -6.19 2.65 3.83
N LYS A 526 -6.78 2.32 2.66
CA LYS A 526 -6.92 3.23 1.50
C LYS A 526 -7.58 4.58 1.86
N SER A 527 -8.73 4.56 2.52
CA SER A 527 -9.49 5.77 2.88
C SER A 527 -8.70 6.66 3.86
N ASP A 528 -8.05 6.05 4.87
CA ASP A 528 -7.21 6.80 5.81
C ASP A 528 -5.98 7.41 5.14
N LEU A 529 -5.33 6.70 4.21
CA LEU A 529 -4.22 7.24 3.44
C LEU A 529 -4.66 8.44 2.59
N LEU A 530 -5.82 8.36 1.93
CA LEU A 530 -6.38 9.47 1.17
C LEU A 530 -6.61 10.71 2.05
N LEU A 531 -7.26 10.52 3.20
CA LEU A 531 -7.49 11.59 4.17
C LEU A 531 -6.18 12.18 4.67
N SER A 532 -5.21 11.34 5.06
CA SER A 532 -3.89 11.78 5.52
C SER A 532 -3.15 12.61 4.48
N LEU A 533 -3.18 12.18 3.22
CA LEU A 533 -2.49 12.84 2.12
C LEU A 533 -3.08 14.23 1.86
N LEU A 534 -4.41 14.31 1.70
CA LEU A 534 -5.11 15.57 1.43
C LEU A 534 -5.03 16.54 2.61
N LEU A 535 -5.19 16.04 3.83
CA LEU A 535 -5.04 16.85 5.02
C LEU A 535 -3.60 17.36 5.19
N GLY A 536 -2.60 16.52 4.85
CA GLY A 536 -1.19 16.92 4.82
C GLY A 536 -0.92 18.06 3.84
N ALA A 537 -1.52 18.02 2.65
CA ALA A 537 -1.48 19.14 1.70
C ALA A 537 -2.13 20.40 2.28
N ALA A 538 -3.34 20.31 2.84
CA ALA A 538 -4.05 21.45 3.43
C ALA A 538 -3.35 22.06 4.64
N ALA A 539 -2.62 21.25 5.42
CA ALA A 539 -1.86 21.74 6.56
C ALA A 539 -0.67 22.64 6.13
N HIS A 540 -0.04 22.33 4.98
CA HIS A 540 1.18 23.02 4.53
C HIS A 540 0.93 24.14 3.54
N HIS A 541 -0.14 24.06 2.74
CA HIS A 541 -0.45 25.02 1.68
C HIS A 541 -1.78 25.74 1.95
N PRO A 542 -1.88 27.06 1.70
CA PRO A 542 -3.13 27.80 1.93
C PRO A 542 -4.16 27.56 0.81
N PRO A 543 -5.46 27.85 1.03
CA PRO A 543 -6.53 27.65 0.04
C PRO A 543 -6.32 28.40 -1.29
N ALA A 544 -5.56 29.50 -1.28
CA ALA A 544 -5.18 30.25 -2.47
C ALA A 544 -4.21 29.50 -3.39
N GLU A 545 -3.44 28.56 -2.82
CA GLU A 545 -2.39 27.80 -3.51
C GLU A 545 -2.84 26.39 -3.88
N VAL A 546 -3.69 25.77 -3.05
CA VAL A 546 -4.19 24.40 -3.27
C VAL A 546 -5.67 24.33 -2.93
N ALA A 547 -6.45 23.70 -3.80
CA ALA A 547 -7.86 23.45 -3.59
C ALA A 547 -8.27 22.04 -4.04
N PHE A 548 -9.33 21.52 -3.41
CA PHE A 548 -9.77 20.13 -3.55
C PHE A 548 -11.14 20.02 -4.19
N LEU A 549 -11.25 19.10 -5.14
CA LEU A 549 -12.51 18.59 -5.66
C LEU A 549 -12.60 17.11 -5.31
N LEU A 550 -13.50 16.76 -4.39
CA LEU A 550 -13.58 15.44 -3.77
C LEU A 550 -14.81 14.71 -4.30
N LEU A 551 -14.61 13.55 -4.92
CA LEU A 551 -15.67 12.70 -5.47
C LEU A 551 -15.68 11.36 -4.71
N ASP A 552 -16.71 11.13 -3.90
CA ASP A 552 -16.87 9.94 -3.06
C ASP A 552 -18.03 9.05 -3.56
N PHE A 553 -17.67 7.97 -4.24
CA PHE A 553 -18.63 6.98 -4.77
C PHE A 553 -18.92 5.82 -3.80
N LYS A 554 -18.48 5.92 -2.54
CA LYS A 554 -18.66 4.90 -1.50
C LYS A 554 -19.55 5.39 -0.35
N GLY A 555 -20.67 6.06 -0.68
CA GLY A 555 -21.66 6.45 0.33
C GLY A 555 -21.25 7.62 1.23
N GLY A 556 -20.25 8.43 0.85
CA GLY A 556 -19.88 9.68 1.54
C GLY A 556 -19.02 9.52 2.79
N ALA A 557 -18.58 8.29 3.12
CA ALA A 557 -17.84 8.00 4.35
C ALA A 557 -16.32 8.24 4.24
N SER A 558 -15.76 8.38 3.03
CA SER A 558 -14.31 8.49 2.83
C SER A 558 -13.82 9.93 2.89
N PHE A 559 -14.48 10.88 2.23
CA PHE A 559 -14.04 12.28 2.17
C PHE A 559 -14.84 13.25 3.05
N GLY A 560 -15.95 12.80 3.63
CA GLY A 560 -16.83 13.58 4.53
C GLY A 560 -16.08 14.50 5.50
N PRO A 561 -15.08 14.01 6.25
CA PRO A 561 -14.35 14.83 7.23
C PRO A 561 -13.67 16.07 6.64
N LEU A 562 -13.23 16.04 5.37
CA LEU A 562 -12.53 17.16 4.73
C LEU A 562 -13.48 18.25 4.21
N GLY A 563 -14.80 18.03 4.25
CA GLY A 563 -15.80 18.95 3.69
C GLY A 563 -15.77 20.35 4.31
N ALA A 564 -15.38 20.46 5.59
CA ALA A 564 -15.31 21.74 6.30
C ALA A 564 -14.02 22.55 6.02
N LEU A 565 -13.03 21.98 5.34
CA LEU A 565 -11.79 22.70 5.04
C LEU A 565 -12.05 23.82 4.02
N PRO A 566 -11.42 25.00 4.18
CA PRO A 566 -11.54 26.09 3.20
C PRO A 566 -10.92 25.73 1.83
N HIS A 567 -10.07 24.71 1.78
CA HIS A 567 -9.52 24.14 0.54
C HIS A 567 -10.56 23.36 -0.26
N THR A 568 -11.59 22.80 0.40
CA THR A 568 -12.57 21.93 -0.25
C THR A 568 -13.58 22.77 -1.02
N MET A 569 -13.40 22.85 -2.34
CA MET A 569 -14.30 23.60 -3.24
C MET A 569 -15.60 22.86 -3.51
N SER A 570 -15.53 21.53 -3.64
CA SER A 570 -16.71 20.68 -3.71
C SER A 570 -16.42 19.31 -3.12
N LEU A 571 -17.42 18.77 -2.44
CA LEU A 571 -17.48 17.41 -1.95
C LEU A 571 -18.77 16.78 -2.49
N GLU A 572 -18.62 15.95 -3.51
CA GLU A 572 -19.71 15.22 -4.12
C GLU A 572 -19.78 13.83 -3.47
N THR A 573 -20.82 13.59 -2.67
CA THR A 573 -21.04 12.29 -2.02
C THR A 573 -22.25 11.60 -2.59
N ASN A 574 -22.13 10.30 -2.86
CA ASN A 574 -23.29 9.40 -2.93
C ASN A 574 -24.37 9.76 -3.98
N HIS A 575 -23.99 9.95 -5.25
CA HIS A 575 -24.97 10.25 -6.29
C HIS A 575 -24.87 9.30 -7.48
N VAL A 576 -25.75 8.31 -7.45
CA VAL A 576 -26.36 7.72 -8.64
C VAL A 576 -27.16 8.84 -9.32
N GLY A 577 -26.54 9.66 -10.19
CA GLY A 577 -27.26 10.73 -10.91
C GLY A 577 -26.46 11.95 -11.40
N THR A 578 -27.18 13.05 -11.62
CA THR A 578 -26.77 14.27 -12.36
C THR A 578 -25.68 15.12 -11.69
N ALA A 579 -25.50 15.02 -10.37
CA ALA A 579 -24.50 15.78 -9.61
C ALA A 579 -23.04 15.43 -10.00
N SER A 580 -22.72 14.15 -10.17
CA SER A 580 -21.39 13.67 -10.58
C SER A 580 -21.00 14.18 -11.98
N LEU A 581 -21.95 14.20 -12.92
CA LEU A 581 -21.76 14.76 -14.27
C LEU A 581 -21.53 16.27 -14.26
N ARG A 582 -22.13 16.97 -13.29
CA ARG A 582 -21.96 18.41 -13.11
C ARG A 582 -20.57 18.76 -12.63
N ALA A 583 -20.04 18.05 -11.64
CA ALA A 583 -18.66 18.22 -11.19
C ALA A 583 -17.65 17.94 -12.31
N LEU A 584 -17.83 16.87 -13.09
CA LEU A 584 -16.99 16.59 -14.27
C LEU A 584 -17.09 17.68 -15.34
N SER A 585 -18.29 18.23 -15.58
CA SER A 585 -18.50 19.33 -16.52
C SER A 585 -17.83 20.63 -16.06
N ALA A 586 -17.88 20.93 -14.76
CA ALA A 586 -17.20 22.07 -14.16
C ALA A 586 -15.67 21.93 -14.25
N ILE A 587 -15.13 20.72 -14.01
CA ILE A 587 -13.70 20.44 -14.18
C ILE A 587 -13.28 20.68 -15.65
N ARG A 588 -14.08 20.19 -16.62
CA ARG A 588 -13.81 20.41 -18.05
C ARG A 588 -13.85 21.89 -18.42
N ALA A 589 -14.81 22.64 -17.88
CA ALA A 589 -14.90 24.08 -18.09
C ALA A 589 -13.69 24.83 -17.52
N GLU A 590 -13.28 24.50 -16.31
CA GLU A 590 -12.12 25.09 -15.66
C GLU A 590 -10.81 24.80 -16.42
N LEU A 591 -10.69 23.60 -16.99
CA LEU A 591 -9.58 23.25 -17.87
C LEU A 591 -9.51 24.20 -19.07
N HIS A 592 -10.61 24.38 -19.81
CA HIS A 592 -10.66 25.32 -20.94
C HIS A 592 -10.43 26.78 -20.51
N ARG A 593 -10.95 27.18 -19.33
CA ARG A 593 -10.73 28.53 -18.78
C ARG A 593 -9.25 28.79 -18.56
N ARG A 594 -8.52 27.83 -17.97
CA ARG A 594 -7.07 27.96 -17.73
C ARG A 594 -6.27 27.95 -19.03
N GLU A 595 -6.66 27.15 -20.02
CA GLU A 595 -6.04 27.18 -21.36
C GLU A 595 -6.13 28.58 -21.98
N ALA A 596 -7.34 29.16 -21.99
CA ALA A 596 -7.56 30.50 -22.51
C ALA A 596 -6.78 31.56 -21.71
N LEU A 597 -6.84 31.48 -20.38
CA LEU A 597 -6.14 32.39 -19.47
C LEU A 597 -4.62 32.36 -19.69
N PHE A 598 -4.04 31.18 -19.89
CA PHE A 598 -2.58 31.04 -20.08
C PHE A 598 -2.16 31.48 -21.48
N ALA A 599 -2.99 31.21 -22.49
CA ALA A 599 -2.79 31.70 -23.84
C ALA A 599 -2.82 33.24 -23.90
N GLU A 600 -3.82 33.87 -23.27
CA GLU A 600 -3.93 35.34 -23.16
C GLU A 600 -2.74 35.96 -22.43
N ALA A 601 -2.26 35.30 -21.37
CA ALA A 601 -1.08 35.73 -20.64
C ALA A 601 0.25 35.42 -21.35
N GLY A 602 0.26 34.66 -22.44
CA GLY A 602 1.47 34.25 -23.16
C GLY A 602 2.40 33.34 -22.35
N VAL A 603 1.84 32.40 -21.59
CA VAL A 603 2.57 31.37 -20.81
C VAL A 603 2.13 29.98 -21.23
N SER A 604 3.02 28.99 -21.07
CA SER A 604 2.75 27.59 -21.43
C SER A 604 2.25 26.73 -20.28
N ASP A 605 2.43 27.17 -19.03
CA ASP A 605 2.12 26.37 -17.85
C ASP A 605 1.78 27.21 -16.61
N TYR A 606 1.28 26.51 -15.59
CA TYR A 606 0.84 27.05 -14.31
C TYR A 606 1.97 27.78 -13.56
N PRO A 607 3.18 27.22 -13.40
CA PRO A 607 4.27 27.94 -12.76
C PRO A 607 4.61 29.24 -13.51
N GLY A 608 4.61 29.21 -14.85
CA GLY A 608 4.78 30.39 -15.69
C GLY A 608 3.71 31.45 -15.43
N PHE A 609 2.45 31.05 -15.35
CA PHE A 609 1.33 31.95 -15.04
C PHE A 609 1.47 32.58 -13.66
N ARG A 610 1.67 31.77 -12.61
CA ARG A 610 1.80 32.25 -11.21
C ARG A 610 2.99 33.19 -11.03
N ARG A 611 4.12 32.96 -11.72
CA ARG A 611 5.26 33.89 -11.70
C ARG A 611 4.96 35.24 -12.34
N ARG A 612 4.15 35.26 -13.41
CA ARG A 612 3.74 36.50 -14.09
C ARG A 612 2.63 37.23 -13.33
N HIS A 613 1.80 36.50 -12.59
CA HIS A 613 0.68 37.00 -11.80
C HIS A 613 0.73 36.48 -10.36
N PRO A 614 1.69 36.96 -9.53
CA PRO A 614 1.89 36.45 -8.17
C PRO A 614 0.67 36.66 -7.27
N ASP A 615 -0.08 37.74 -7.47
CA ASP A 615 -1.28 38.07 -6.68
C ASP A 615 -2.56 37.35 -7.15
N ALA A 616 -2.49 36.54 -8.22
CA ALA A 616 -3.66 35.82 -8.72
C ALA A 616 -4.04 34.65 -7.79
N ALA A 617 -5.27 34.66 -7.25
CA ALA A 617 -5.82 33.52 -6.50
C ALA A 617 -6.21 32.37 -7.45
N LEU A 618 -5.22 31.66 -7.99
CA LEU A 618 -5.40 30.52 -8.88
C LEU A 618 -4.71 29.28 -8.28
N PRO A 619 -5.41 28.48 -7.46
CA PRO A 619 -4.79 27.33 -6.81
C PRO A 619 -4.52 26.17 -7.78
N ARG A 620 -3.58 25.30 -7.43
CA ARG A 620 -3.53 23.94 -7.98
C ARG A 620 -4.79 23.19 -7.57
N LEU A 621 -5.42 22.51 -8.52
CA LEU A 621 -6.64 21.73 -8.28
C LEU A 621 -6.30 20.26 -8.13
N VAL A 622 -6.49 19.72 -6.92
CA VAL A 622 -6.41 18.28 -6.66
C VAL A 622 -7.82 17.70 -6.80
N VAL A 623 -8.03 16.91 -7.85
CA VAL A 623 -9.27 16.15 -8.06
C VAL A 623 -9.06 14.75 -7.51
N ALA A 624 -9.65 14.47 -6.35
CA ALA A 624 -9.55 13.17 -5.68
C ALA A 624 -10.82 12.36 -5.88
N ILE A 625 -10.68 11.13 -6.37
CA ILE A 625 -11.78 10.22 -6.70
C ILE A 625 -11.61 8.94 -5.91
N ASP A 626 -12.51 8.66 -4.97
CA ASP A 626 -12.57 7.37 -4.29
C ASP A 626 -13.52 6.41 -5.00
N GLU A 627 -13.02 5.22 -5.28
CA GLU A 627 -13.68 4.17 -6.05
C GLU A 627 -13.96 4.54 -7.52
N LEU A 628 -12.89 4.90 -8.24
CA LEU A 628 -12.89 5.23 -9.68
C LEU A 628 -13.71 4.27 -10.54
N ARG A 629 -13.71 2.97 -10.20
CA ARG A 629 -14.42 1.96 -10.97
C ARG A 629 -15.92 2.25 -11.06
N VAL A 630 -16.55 2.67 -9.95
CA VAL A 630 -17.98 3.00 -9.93
C VAL A 630 -18.27 4.14 -10.88
N LEU A 631 -17.43 5.18 -10.88
CA LEU A 631 -17.57 6.32 -11.79
C LEU A 631 -17.48 5.90 -13.27
N VAL A 632 -16.53 5.05 -13.63
CA VAL A 632 -16.34 4.62 -15.03
C VAL A 632 -17.45 3.67 -15.48
N ASP A 633 -17.90 2.78 -14.59
CA ASP A 633 -18.98 1.82 -14.87
C ASP A 633 -20.34 2.55 -15.03
N ASP A 634 -20.62 3.57 -14.20
CA ASP A 634 -21.89 4.32 -14.23
C ASP A 634 -21.90 5.46 -15.27
N HIS A 635 -20.73 6.06 -15.56
CA HIS A 635 -20.59 7.19 -16.48
C HIS A 635 -19.42 7.00 -17.45
N PRO A 636 -19.62 6.30 -18.59
CA PRO A 636 -18.55 6.02 -19.56
C PRO A 636 -17.83 7.27 -20.09
N ASP A 637 -18.56 8.40 -20.23
CA ASP A 637 -18.01 9.68 -20.66
C ASP A 637 -16.99 10.27 -19.66
N ALA A 638 -17.05 9.87 -18.39
CA ALA A 638 -16.09 10.30 -17.36
C ALA A 638 -14.66 9.85 -17.69
N ALA A 639 -14.51 8.67 -18.31
CA ALA A 639 -13.20 8.16 -18.70
C ALA A 639 -12.48 9.11 -19.67
N ALA A 640 -13.19 9.67 -20.65
CA ALA A 640 -12.62 10.60 -21.61
C ALA A 640 -12.18 11.93 -20.96
N VAL A 641 -12.94 12.41 -19.97
CA VAL A 641 -12.58 13.62 -19.20
C VAL A 641 -11.34 13.35 -18.35
N LEU A 642 -11.29 12.22 -17.64
CA LEU A 642 -10.15 11.84 -16.82
C LEU A 642 -8.87 11.61 -17.66
N GLN A 643 -8.99 11.00 -18.84
CA GLN A 643 -7.86 10.85 -19.76
C GLN A 643 -7.33 12.21 -20.23
N ARG A 644 -8.22 13.14 -20.60
CA ARG A 644 -7.81 14.50 -21.01
C ARG A 644 -7.13 15.25 -19.86
N LEU A 645 -7.70 15.17 -18.66
CA LEU A 645 -7.09 15.72 -17.45
C LEU A 645 -5.72 15.11 -17.18
N ALA A 646 -5.58 13.79 -17.33
CA ALA A 646 -4.31 13.12 -17.11
C ALA A 646 -3.23 13.53 -18.14
N ALA A 647 -3.63 13.76 -19.39
CA ALA A 647 -2.71 14.13 -20.46
C ALA A 647 -2.30 15.62 -20.42
N THR A 648 -3.24 16.53 -20.15
CA THR A 648 -3.02 17.99 -20.31
C THR A 648 -3.02 18.74 -18.97
N GLY A 649 -3.70 18.20 -17.95
CA GLY A 649 -3.99 18.87 -16.69
C GLY A 649 -2.75 19.29 -15.90
N ARG A 650 -1.64 18.55 -15.99
CA ARG A 650 -0.36 18.92 -15.35
C ARG A 650 0.07 20.35 -15.67
N SER A 651 0.06 20.72 -16.94
CA SER A 651 0.49 22.05 -17.40
C SER A 651 -0.43 23.16 -16.89
N LEU A 652 -1.70 22.83 -16.62
CA LEU A 652 -2.74 23.75 -16.17
C LEU A 652 -2.88 23.78 -14.62
N GLY A 653 -2.05 23.03 -13.89
CA GLY A 653 -2.06 22.96 -12.44
C GLY A 653 -3.13 22.01 -11.86
N PHE A 654 -3.58 21.02 -12.64
CA PHE A 654 -4.45 19.94 -12.14
C PHE A 654 -3.63 18.72 -11.72
N HIS A 655 -4.04 18.12 -10.61
CA HIS A 655 -3.52 16.86 -10.07
C HIS A 655 -4.68 15.89 -9.88
N LEU A 656 -4.48 14.63 -10.25
CA LEU A 656 -5.52 13.59 -10.10
C LEU A 656 -5.07 12.63 -9.01
N ILE A 657 -5.93 12.36 -8.05
CA ILE A 657 -5.72 11.27 -7.09
C ILE A 657 -6.84 10.27 -7.31
N LEU A 658 -6.51 9.15 -7.95
CA LEU A 658 -7.47 8.12 -8.32
C LEU A 658 -7.33 6.96 -7.35
N ALA A 659 -8.41 6.56 -6.69
CA ALA A 659 -8.39 5.45 -5.77
C ALA A 659 -9.37 4.35 -6.18
N THR A 660 -8.96 3.09 -6.04
CA THR A 660 -9.80 1.94 -6.41
C THR A 660 -9.46 0.69 -5.60
N GLN A 661 -10.45 -0.18 -5.38
CA GLN A 661 -10.21 -1.49 -4.78
C GLN A 661 -9.59 -2.51 -5.75
N ARG A 662 -9.85 -2.35 -7.05
CA ARG A 662 -9.35 -3.24 -8.11
C ARG A 662 -8.94 -2.41 -9.31
N ALA A 663 -7.65 -2.33 -9.57
CA ALA A 663 -7.13 -1.51 -10.67
C ALA A 663 -7.39 -2.12 -12.05
N THR A 664 -7.45 -3.46 -12.13
CA THR A 664 -7.74 -4.17 -13.37
C THR A 664 -9.13 -3.82 -13.90
N GLY A 665 -9.20 -3.28 -15.11
CA GLY A 665 -10.44 -2.88 -15.79
C GLY A 665 -10.91 -1.45 -15.49
N ALA A 666 -10.56 -0.87 -14.34
CA ALA A 666 -10.96 0.50 -13.97
C ALA A 666 -10.02 1.57 -14.56
N VAL A 667 -8.75 1.23 -14.82
CA VAL A 667 -7.74 2.14 -15.36
C VAL A 667 -7.31 1.67 -16.76
N GLY A 668 -7.75 2.40 -17.80
CA GLY A 668 -7.33 2.12 -19.19
C GLY A 668 -5.85 2.40 -19.44
N SER A 669 -5.28 1.84 -20.51
CA SER A 669 -3.86 2.00 -20.88
C SER A 669 -3.42 3.45 -20.98
N ASP A 670 -4.28 4.31 -21.52
CA ASP A 670 -3.96 5.71 -21.82
C ASP A 670 -4.00 6.57 -20.57
N LEU A 671 -4.89 6.27 -19.63
CA LEU A 671 -4.87 6.91 -18.32
C LEU A 671 -3.62 6.48 -17.56
N ARG A 672 -3.28 5.19 -17.65
CA ARG A 672 -2.15 4.59 -16.95
C ARG A 672 -0.78 5.09 -17.42
N SER A 673 -0.62 5.39 -18.71
CA SER A 673 0.62 5.97 -19.24
C SER A 673 0.87 7.40 -18.74
N ASN A 674 -0.16 8.07 -18.23
CA ASN A 674 -0.09 9.41 -17.67
C ASN A 674 -0.07 9.42 -16.13
N LEU A 675 -0.14 8.25 -15.47
CA LEU A 675 0.08 8.12 -14.03
C LEU A 675 1.59 8.09 -13.76
N GLY A 676 2.11 9.12 -13.09
CA GLY A 676 3.54 9.19 -12.78
C GLY A 676 3.93 8.41 -11.52
N SER A 677 2.98 8.22 -10.61
CA SER A 677 3.18 7.47 -9.37
C SER A 677 1.96 6.59 -9.02
N THR A 678 2.25 5.44 -8.41
CA THR A 678 1.26 4.47 -7.91
C THR A 678 1.61 4.08 -6.48
N ILE A 679 0.64 4.16 -5.57
CA ILE A 679 0.70 3.58 -4.24
C ILE A 679 -0.17 2.33 -4.21
N ALA A 680 0.47 1.16 -4.06
CA ALA A 680 -0.23 -0.10 -3.88
C ALA A 680 -0.24 -0.48 -2.39
N LEU A 681 -1.40 -0.38 -1.74
CA LEU A 681 -1.66 -1.08 -0.49
C LEU A 681 -1.91 -2.56 -0.78
N ARG A 682 -2.31 -3.34 0.24
CA ARG A 682 -2.56 -4.77 0.08
C ARG A 682 -3.50 -5.09 -1.09
N THR A 683 -2.97 -5.71 -2.14
CA THR A 683 -3.72 -6.17 -3.31
C THR A 683 -4.32 -7.54 -3.09
N ALA A 684 -5.30 -7.94 -3.92
CA ALA A 684 -5.95 -9.24 -3.75
C ALA A 684 -5.07 -10.41 -4.23
N THR A 685 -4.23 -10.16 -5.24
CA THR A 685 -3.38 -11.18 -5.87
C THR A 685 -1.98 -10.64 -6.16
N GLU A 686 -1.00 -11.56 -6.28
CA GLU A 686 0.34 -11.20 -6.74
C GLU A 686 0.32 -10.60 -8.15
N GLN A 687 -0.54 -11.10 -9.05
CA GLN A 687 -0.66 -10.57 -10.41
C GLN A 687 -1.06 -9.10 -10.42
N GLU A 688 -2.04 -8.72 -9.61
CA GLU A 688 -2.46 -7.33 -9.47
C GLU A 688 -1.34 -6.45 -8.89
N SER A 689 -0.54 -6.99 -7.96
CA SER A 689 0.65 -6.30 -7.44
C SER A 689 1.70 -6.09 -8.54
N TRP A 690 1.99 -7.12 -9.34
CA TRP A 690 2.90 -7.01 -10.50
C TRP A 690 2.40 -5.96 -11.49
N ASP A 691 1.10 -5.98 -11.77
CA ASP A 691 0.49 -5.01 -12.66
C ASP A 691 0.57 -3.60 -12.08
N LEU A 692 0.50 -3.38 -10.76
CA LEU A 692 0.52 -2.03 -10.19
C LEU A 692 1.93 -1.46 -9.99
N VAL A 693 2.83 -2.25 -9.43
CA VAL A 693 4.14 -1.79 -8.92
C VAL A 693 5.31 -2.62 -9.44
N GLY A 694 5.08 -3.51 -10.40
CA GLY A 694 6.16 -4.29 -11.04
C GLY A 694 6.81 -5.32 -10.13
N THR A 695 6.19 -5.66 -8.99
CA THR A 695 6.63 -6.69 -8.04
C THR A 695 5.43 -7.33 -7.35
N ALA A 696 5.60 -8.48 -6.70
CA ALA A 696 4.56 -9.10 -5.86
C ALA A 696 4.49 -8.53 -4.42
N ALA A 697 5.24 -7.48 -4.10
CA ALA A 697 5.41 -7.00 -2.72
C ALA A 697 4.09 -6.55 -2.08
N ALA A 698 3.20 -5.88 -2.84
CA ALA A 698 1.94 -5.37 -2.30
C ALA A 698 0.95 -6.49 -1.92
N ALA A 699 0.95 -7.61 -2.65
CA ALA A 699 0.11 -8.77 -2.33
C ALA A 699 0.53 -9.50 -1.04
N ARG A 700 1.79 -9.32 -0.63
CA ARG A 700 2.36 -9.95 0.57
C ARG A 700 2.21 -9.10 1.83
N LEU A 701 1.70 -7.87 1.73
CA LEU A 701 1.50 -6.98 2.87
C LEU A 701 0.57 -7.60 3.91
N ASP A 702 0.94 -7.51 5.20
CA ASP A 702 0.21 -8.16 6.30
C ASP A 702 -1.22 -7.60 6.42
N PRO A 703 -2.25 -8.46 6.34
CA PRO A 703 -3.62 -8.08 6.61
C PRO A 703 -3.92 -7.36 7.92
N ARG A 704 -3.11 -7.60 8.95
CA ARG A 704 -3.27 -7.04 10.30
C ARG A 704 -2.71 -5.61 10.41
N ARG A 705 -2.01 -5.13 9.37
CA ARG A 705 -1.31 -3.85 9.36
C ARG A 705 -1.83 -2.95 8.24
N PRO A 706 -3.05 -2.39 8.38
CA PRO A 706 -3.56 -1.42 7.42
C PRO A 706 -2.59 -0.23 7.29
N GLY A 707 -2.63 0.44 6.14
CA GLY A 707 -1.75 1.56 5.80
C GLY A 707 -0.38 1.14 5.25
N SER A 708 0.01 -0.13 5.37
CA SER A 708 1.21 -0.65 4.71
C SER A 708 1.04 -0.58 3.19
N ALA A 709 2.04 -0.05 2.49
CA ALA A 709 1.96 0.21 1.06
C ALA A 709 3.33 0.19 0.38
N ILE A 710 3.31 0.03 -0.94
CA ILE A 710 4.47 0.16 -1.83
C ILE A 710 4.25 1.39 -2.71
N LEU A 711 5.14 2.38 -2.61
CA LEU A 711 5.21 3.51 -3.53
C LEU A 711 6.05 3.11 -4.75
N SER A 712 5.49 3.29 -5.94
CA SER A 712 6.17 3.14 -7.21
C SER A 712 6.10 4.47 -7.96
N THR A 713 7.25 5.07 -8.21
CA THR A 713 7.39 6.29 -9.02
C THR A 713 8.18 5.95 -10.27
N ALA A 714 7.73 6.44 -11.43
CA ALA A 714 8.36 6.12 -12.70
C ALA A 714 9.87 6.39 -12.68
N GLY A 715 10.66 5.39 -13.06
CA GLY A 715 12.13 5.49 -13.11
C GLY A 715 12.85 5.41 -11.77
N ARG A 716 12.15 5.18 -10.64
CA ARG A 716 12.74 5.02 -9.30
C ARG A 716 12.50 3.62 -8.72
N PRO A 717 13.37 3.11 -7.83
CA PRO A 717 13.09 1.88 -7.08
C PRO A 717 11.82 2.02 -6.24
N THR A 718 11.07 0.93 -6.10
CA THR A 718 9.87 0.91 -5.25
C THR A 718 10.25 1.11 -3.78
N VAL A 719 9.48 1.93 -3.07
CA VAL A 719 9.70 2.25 -1.66
C VAL A 719 8.58 1.64 -0.82
N PRO A 720 8.86 0.64 0.04
CA PRO A 720 7.88 0.21 1.03
C PRO A 720 7.75 1.29 2.12
N PHE A 721 6.52 1.60 2.50
CA PHE A 721 6.24 2.52 3.59
C PHE A 721 4.95 2.11 4.30
N ARG A 722 4.72 2.71 5.46
CA ARG A 722 3.44 2.60 6.17
C ARG A 722 2.86 3.99 6.32
N ALA A 723 1.68 4.18 5.74
CA ALA A 723 0.91 5.41 5.87
C ALA A 723 0.77 5.77 7.34
N SER A 724 0.91 7.06 7.62
CA SER A 724 0.61 7.61 8.94
C SER A 724 -0.81 8.19 8.93
N GLN A 725 -1.52 8.11 10.07
CA GLN A 725 -2.85 8.63 10.32
C GLN A 725 -2.77 9.85 11.22
N TRP A 726 -3.62 10.85 11.01
CA TRP A 726 -3.78 11.94 11.96
C TRP A 726 -4.63 11.51 13.16
N THR A 727 -4.21 11.85 14.37
CA THR A 727 -4.87 11.58 15.65
C THR A 727 -4.91 12.87 16.47
N VAL A 728 -5.52 12.86 17.65
CA VAL A 728 -5.52 14.02 18.57
C VAL A 728 -4.92 13.56 19.90
N ASP A 729 -3.86 14.23 20.34
CA ASP A 729 -3.20 14.00 21.62
C ASP A 729 -3.21 15.28 22.45
N GLY A 730 -3.81 15.24 23.64
CA GLY A 730 -3.98 16.42 24.49
C GLY A 730 -4.69 17.61 23.83
N GLY A 731 -5.53 17.39 22.81
CA GLY A 731 -6.19 18.43 22.03
C GLY A 731 -5.39 18.97 20.83
N THR A 732 -4.17 18.47 20.62
CA THR A 732 -3.34 18.83 19.45
C THR A 732 -3.40 17.72 18.41
N PRO A 733 -3.64 18.02 17.13
CA PRO A 733 -3.55 16.99 16.11
C PRO A 733 -2.12 16.47 16.03
N VAL A 734 -1.94 15.16 15.93
CA VAL A 734 -0.63 14.53 15.80
C VAL A 734 -0.71 13.37 14.81
N TRP A 735 0.25 13.28 13.91
CA TRP A 735 0.34 12.23 12.91
C TRP A 735 1.10 11.04 13.49
N ARG A 736 0.47 9.87 13.53
CA ARG A 736 1.01 8.61 14.06
C ARG A 736 0.98 7.52 13.01
N ARG A 737 1.79 6.48 13.12
CA ARG A 737 1.78 5.37 12.14
C ARG A 737 0.45 4.62 12.20
N LEU A 738 -0.15 4.30 11.04
CA LEU A 738 -1.48 3.69 11.00
C LEU A 738 -1.43 2.25 11.54
N GLY A 739 -2.03 1.99 12.71
CA GLY A 739 -2.05 0.68 13.38
C GLY A 739 -0.88 0.41 14.34
N GLU A 740 -0.21 1.44 14.86
CA GLU A 740 0.46 1.35 16.16
C GLU A 740 -0.61 1.19 17.26
N ALA A 741 -0.37 0.30 18.22
CA ALA A 741 -1.25 0.08 19.36
C ALA A 741 -1.17 1.28 20.32
N ALA A 742 -1.78 2.40 19.94
CA ALA A 742 -2.14 3.43 20.90
C ALA A 742 -3.27 2.89 21.79
N ALA A 743 -3.18 3.14 23.09
CA ALA A 743 -4.30 2.93 24.01
C ALA A 743 -5.48 3.85 23.61
N ALA A 744 -6.29 3.38 22.66
CA ALA A 744 -7.51 3.94 22.07
C ALA A 744 -7.41 5.17 21.12
N PRO A 745 -8.35 5.32 20.14
CA PRO A 745 -9.26 4.34 19.54
C PRO A 745 -8.78 3.84 18.16
N ALA A 746 -9.36 2.74 17.69
CA ALA A 746 -9.09 2.11 16.40
C ALA A 746 -9.55 2.92 15.15
N VAL A 747 -10.01 4.16 15.33
CA VAL A 747 -10.50 5.06 14.28
C VAL A 747 -10.02 6.48 14.62
N ALA A 748 -9.33 7.14 13.68
CA ALA A 748 -8.94 8.53 13.87
C ALA A 748 -10.17 9.45 14.02
N PRO A 749 -10.14 10.41 14.96
CA PRO A 749 -11.18 11.42 15.09
C PRO A 749 -10.98 12.50 14.02
N TRP A 750 -11.15 12.14 12.75
CA TRP A 750 -10.87 13.01 11.60
C TRP A 750 -11.56 14.37 11.68
N GLU A 751 -12.81 14.42 12.15
CA GLU A 751 -13.56 15.66 12.37
C GLU A 751 -12.88 16.57 13.41
N ALA A 752 -12.34 16.01 14.50
CA ALA A 752 -11.63 16.78 15.52
C ALA A 752 -10.32 17.34 14.96
N VAL A 753 -9.58 16.53 14.19
CA VAL A 753 -8.34 16.96 13.53
C VAL A 753 -8.62 18.11 12.54
N VAL A 754 -9.64 17.95 11.70
CA VAL A 754 -10.03 18.96 10.72
C VAL A 754 -10.51 20.24 11.40
N SER A 755 -11.30 20.13 12.48
CA SER A 755 -11.79 21.30 13.23
C SER A 755 -10.65 22.20 13.71
N VAL A 756 -9.54 21.62 14.21
CA VAL A 756 -8.37 22.40 14.63
C VAL A 756 -7.75 23.18 13.46
N LEU A 757 -7.65 22.56 12.28
CA LEU A 757 -7.13 23.26 11.09
C LEU A 757 -8.09 24.35 10.60
N VAL A 758 -9.41 24.08 10.63
CA VAL A 758 -10.44 25.07 10.28
C VAL A 758 -10.37 26.28 11.20
N GLU A 759 -10.24 26.08 12.52
CA GLU A 759 -10.08 27.18 13.48
C GLU A 759 -8.81 27.99 13.21
N LYS A 760 -7.68 27.32 12.93
CA LYS A 760 -6.42 28.01 12.57
C LYS A 760 -6.54 28.84 11.29
N TYR A 761 -7.24 28.33 10.27
CA TYR A 761 -7.47 29.09 9.04
C TYR A 761 -8.48 30.23 9.24
N ALA A 762 -9.54 30.03 10.03
CA ALA A 762 -10.52 31.07 10.34
C ALA A 762 -9.93 32.24 11.15
N ALA A 763 -8.87 31.98 11.93
CA ALA A 763 -8.13 33.01 12.65
C ALA A 763 -7.22 33.86 11.75
N GLY A 764 -6.93 33.43 10.52
CA GLY A 764 -6.14 34.16 9.53
C GLY A 764 -7.00 34.78 8.42
N ASP A 765 -6.48 35.83 7.78
CA ASP A 765 -7.11 36.45 6.61
C ASP A 765 -6.52 35.86 5.33
N TRP A 766 -7.11 34.76 4.85
CA TRP A 766 -6.62 34.02 3.69
C TRP A 766 -7.51 34.25 2.47
N PRO A 767 -6.95 34.59 1.30
CA PRO A 767 -7.73 34.72 0.08
C PRO A 767 -8.26 33.35 -0.35
N THR A 768 -9.58 33.13 -0.22
CA THR A 768 -10.24 31.91 -0.67
C THR A 768 -10.71 32.09 -2.12
N PRO A 769 -10.19 31.30 -3.08
CA PRO A 769 -10.62 31.39 -4.47
C PRO A 769 -12.09 30.95 -4.60
N PRO A 770 -12.83 31.50 -5.58
CA PRO A 770 -14.22 31.09 -5.81
C PRO A 770 -14.29 29.60 -6.19
N PRO A 771 -15.34 28.88 -5.76
CA PRO A 771 -15.47 27.45 -6.04
C PRO A 771 -15.61 27.20 -7.54
N VAL A 772 -14.91 26.18 -8.03
CA VAL A 772 -14.97 25.74 -9.44
C VAL A 772 -16.33 25.12 -9.78
N VAL A 773 -16.92 24.39 -8.82
CA VAL A 773 -18.24 23.78 -8.98
C VAL A 773 -19.28 24.73 -8.37
N THR A 774 -20.26 25.12 -9.16
CA THR A 774 -21.40 25.91 -8.66
C THR A 774 -22.21 25.10 -7.64
N PRO A 775 -22.79 25.74 -6.60
CA PRO A 775 -23.78 25.08 -5.76
C PRO A 775 -24.92 24.49 -6.60
N ALA A 776 -25.60 23.44 -6.13
CA ALA A 776 -26.78 22.92 -6.84
C ALA A 776 -27.78 24.04 -7.09
N LEU A 777 -28.44 24.02 -8.26
CA LEU A 777 -29.57 24.91 -8.48
C LEU A 777 -30.61 24.61 -7.38
N PRO A 778 -31.21 25.64 -6.76
CA PRO A 778 -32.21 25.42 -5.73
C PRO A 778 -33.42 24.67 -6.29
N GLU A 779 -34.10 23.88 -5.46
CA GLU A 779 -35.36 23.21 -5.83
C GLU A 779 -36.44 24.24 -6.20
N ARG A 780 -36.43 25.38 -5.51
CA ARG A 780 -37.33 26.51 -5.76
C ARG A 780 -36.55 27.81 -5.70
N TRP A 781 -36.72 28.66 -6.71
CA TRP A 781 -36.06 29.96 -6.78
C TRP A 781 -37.08 31.09 -6.79
N VAL A 782 -37.01 31.98 -5.79
CA VAL A 782 -37.83 33.20 -5.72
C VAL A 782 -36.89 34.39 -5.95
N PRO A 783 -37.00 35.11 -7.08
CA PRO A 783 -36.16 36.27 -7.35
C PRO A 783 -36.47 37.44 -6.39
N ASP A 784 -35.43 38.13 -5.92
CA ASP A 784 -35.57 39.36 -5.15
C ASP A 784 -35.95 40.50 -6.09
N ARG A 785 -37.26 40.75 -6.19
CA ARG A 785 -37.82 41.76 -7.07
C ARG A 785 -37.44 43.21 -6.71
N ALA A 786 -36.87 43.46 -5.52
CA ALA A 786 -36.35 44.78 -5.16
C ALA A 786 -34.98 45.04 -5.80
N ARG A 787 -34.20 44.00 -6.10
CA ARG A 787 -32.93 44.13 -6.81
C ARG A 787 -33.19 44.37 -8.29
N ARG A 788 -32.64 45.48 -8.81
CA ARG A 788 -32.70 45.81 -10.25
C ARG A 788 -32.21 44.67 -11.14
N ALA A 789 -31.27 43.86 -10.63
CA ALA A 789 -30.71 42.73 -11.35
C ALA A 789 -31.67 41.54 -11.54
N GLU A 790 -32.71 41.43 -10.72
CA GLU A 790 -33.65 40.29 -10.68
C GLU A 790 -35.10 40.71 -10.95
N ALA A 791 -35.37 42.02 -11.04
CA ALA A 791 -36.69 42.59 -11.28
C ALA A 791 -37.43 42.01 -12.50
N THR A 792 -36.70 41.60 -13.55
CA THR A 792 -37.25 40.99 -14.77
C THR A 792 -36.78 39.56 -15.00
N ALA A 793 -36.18 38.93 -14.00
CA ALA A 793 -35.63 37.59 -14.13
C ALA A 793 -36.72 36.52 -14.00
N LEU A 794 -36.67 35.51 -14.87
CA LEU A 794 -37.66 34.43 -14.94
C LEU A 794 -37.06 33.03 -14.83
N ALA A 795 -35.75 32.90 -14.92
CA ALA A 795 -35.04 31.67 -14.62
C ALA A 795 -33.68 31.98 -14.00
N LEU A 796 -33.15 31.06 -13.21
CA LEU A 796 -31.77 31.05 -12.72
C LEU A 796 -31.02 29.99 -13.53
N LEU A 797 -30.15 30.41 -14.44
CA LEU A 797 -29.37 29.50 -15.28
C LEU A 797 -28.11 29.05 -14.55
N ASP A 798 -27.75 27.77 -14.71
CA ASP A 798 -26.49 27.19 -14.23
C ASP A 798 -25.40 27.31 -15.30
N ASP A 799 -24.62 28.40 -15.24
CA ASP A 799 -23.52 28.68 -16.16
C ASP A 799 -22.24 28.02 -15.62
N ALA A 800 -22.21 26.68 -15.68
CA ALA A 800 -21.08 25.87 -15.22
C ALA A 800 -19.76 26.25 -15.90
N ALA A 801 -19.81 26.80 -17.13
CA ALA A 801 -18.64 27.27 -17.87
C ALA A 801 -17.91 28.43 -17.16
N HIS A 802 -18.65 29.23 -16.41
CA HIS A 802 -18.13 30.41 -15.70
C HIS A 802 -18.23 30.26 -14.18
N GLY A 803 -18.55 29.07 -13.67
CA GLY A 803 -18.65 28.80 -12.23
C GLY A 803 -19.66 29.71 -11.51
N ARG A 804 -20.78 30.07 -12.15
CA ARG A 804 -21.80 30.94 -11.51
C ARG A 804 -23.23 30.63 -11.93
N HIS A 805 -24.16 30.92 -11.03
CA HIS A 805 -25.57 31.06 -11.39
C HIS A 805 -25.84 32.45 -11.95
N ARG A 806 -26.59 32.54 -13.05
CA ARG A 806 -26.97 33.81 -13.67
C ARG A 806 -28.49 33.92 -13.84
N PRO A 807 -29.13 34.99 -13.34
CA PRO A 807 -30.54 35.23 -13.62
C PRO A 807 -30.74 35.52 -15.11
N TRP A 808 -31.59 34.73 -15.78
CA TRP A 808 -32.06 35.01 -17.12
C TRP A 808 -33.15 36.08 -17.06
N ARG A 809 -32.83 37.25 -17.59
CA ARG A 809 -33.74 38.41 -17.67
C ARG A 809 -34.53 38.34 -18.96
N TRP A 810 -35.84 38.53 -18.86
CA TRP A 810 -36.72 38.42 -20.02
C TRP A 810 -36.52 39.60 -21.00
N PRO A 811 -35.95 39.38 -22.21
CA PRO A 811 -35.65 40.47 -23.15
C PRO A 811 -36.92 41.12 -23.70
N THR A 812 -36.87 42.36 -24.21
CA THR A 812 -38.02 43.05 -24.84
C THR A 812 -38.18 42.70 -26.32
N GLY A 813 -39.39 42.86 -26.87
CA GLY A 813 -39.65 42.66 -28.30
C GLY A 813 -39.40 41.23 -28.77
N ALA A 814 -38.96 41.09 -30.02
CA ALA A 814 -38.77 39.79 -30.67
C ALA A 814 -37.73 38.88 -29.99
N GLU A 815 -36.67 39.44 -29.39
CA GLU A 815 -35.70 38.68 -28.60
C GLU A 815 -36.34 38.06 -27.35
N GLY A 816 -37.41 38.67 -26.85
CA GLY A 816 -38.15 38.19 -25.68
C GLY A 816 -39.19 37.12 -25.97
N ARG A 817 -39.26 36.58 -27.18
CA ARG A 817 -40.25 35.56 -27.53
C ARG A 817 -39.81 34.20 -26.96
N THR A 818 -40.63 33.63 -26.10
CA THR A 818 -40.24 32.48 -25.26
C THR A 818 -41.29 31.38 -25.28
N ALA A 819 -40.84 30.13 -25.45
CA ALA A 819 -41.61 28.92 -25.24
C ALA A 819 -41.35 28.36 -23.85
N TRP A 820 -42.42 28.14 -23.09
CA TRP A 820 -42.43 27.46 -21.79
C TRP A 820 -43.08 26.10 -21.99
N ILE A 821 -42.25 25.07 -22.21
CA ILE A 821 -42.69 23.71 -22.47
C ILE A 821 -42.79 23.01 -21.10
N VAL A 822 -43.96 23.15 -20.48
CA VAL A 822 -44.21 22.77 -19.09
C VAL A 822 -45.61 22.21 -18.94
N GLU A 823 -45.69 20.98 -18.42
CA GLU A 823 -46.95 20.34 -18.05
C GLU A 823 -47.44 20.85 -16.70
N ALA A 824 -48.72 20.64 -16.37
CA ALA A 824 -49.32 21.14 -15.14
C ALA A 824 -48.53 20.70 -13.88
N ALA A 825 -48.17 19.41 -13.80
CA ALA A 825 -47.37 18.86 -12.70
C ALA A 825 -45.91 19.36 -12.67
N GLY A 826 -45.43 20.00 -13.74
CA GLY A 826 -44.10 20.60 -13.82
C GLY A 826 -44.00 22.01 -13.24
N GLY A 827 -45.05 22.53 -12.62
CA GLY A 827 -45.05 23.89 -12.05
C GLY A 827 -45.44 24.97 -13.06
N ARG A 828 -46.34 24.64 -14.00
CA ARG A 828 -46.85 25.58 -15.02
C ARG A 828 -47.50 26.80 -14.39
N ALA A 829 -48.33 26.61 -13.37
CA ALA A 829 -49.08 27.69 -12.73
C ALA A 829 -48.16 28.72 -12.05
N GLU A 830 -47.14 28.25 -11.35
CA GLU A 830 -46.14 29.08 -10.69
C GLU A 830 -45.31 29.86 -11.71
N THR A 831 -44.85 29.19 -12.78
CA THR A 831 -44.09 29.82 -13.86
C THR A 831 -44.94 30.88 -14.57
N LEU A 832 -46.20 30.56 -14.86
CA LEU A 832 -47.16 31.48 -15.46
C LEU A 832 -47.38 32.71 -14.60
N ALA A 833 -47.58 32.55 -13.29
CA ALA A 833 -47.72 33.65 -12.35
C ALA A 833 -46.48 34.56 -12.34
N ALA A 834 -45.27 33.99 -12.35
CA ALA A 834 -44.03 34.77 -12.40
C ALA A 834 -43.86 35.53 -13.72
N VAL A 835 -44.23 34.93 -14.86
CA VAL A 835 -44.22 35.59 -16.18
C VAL A 835 -45.21 36.76 -16.22
N VAL A 836 -46.43 36.54 -15.74
CA VAL A 836 -47.50 37.54 -15.64
C VAL A 836 -47.07 38.70 -14.74
N GLU A 837 -46.44 38.43 -13.60
CA GLU A 837 -45.87 39.44 -12.71
C GLU A 837 -44.82 40.31 -13.41
N VAL A 838 -43.88 39.71 -14.15
CA VAL A 838 -42.83 40.46 -14.87
C VAL A 838 -43.41 41.25 -16.04
N ALA A 839 -44.41 40.70 -16.74
CA ALA A 839 -45.10 41.41 -17.81
C ALA A 839 -45.73 42.71 -17.30
N LEU A 840 -46.37 42.69 -16.13
CA LEU A 840 -46.95 43.88 -15.48
C LEU A 840 -45.92 44.95 -15.15
N ARG A 841 -44.81 44.53 -14.55
CA ARG A 841 -43.75 45.44 -14.12
C ARG A 841 -43.11 46.17 -15.30
N SER A 842 -43.32 45.70 -16.54
CA SER A 842 -42.78 46.36 -17.74
C SER A 842 -43.42 47.72 -18.04
N GLY A 843 -44.61 48.01 -17.50
CA GLY A 843 -45.34 49.25 -17.78
C GLY A 843 -45.85 49.38 -19.23
N ARG A 844 -45.81 48.30 -20.01
CA ARG A 844 -46.30 48.24 -21.39
C ARG A 844 -47.64 47.50 -21.47
N PRO A 845 -48.42 47.63 -22.56
CA PRO A 845 -49.64 46.87 -22.74
C PRO A 845 -49.39 45.36 -22.66
N VAL A 846 -50.24 44.66 -21.90
CA VAL A 846 -50.22 43.19 -21.76
C VAL A 846 -51.60 42.65 -22.12
N ALA A 847 -51.65 41.57 -22.90
CA ALA A 847 -52.88 40.78 -23.08
C ALA A 847 -52.62 39.31 -22.81
N VAL A 848 -53.64 38.62 -22.31
CA VAL A 848 -53.60 37.19 -22.03
C VAL A 848 -54.53 36.48 -23.01
N LEU A 849 -53.99 35.54 -23.79
CA LEU A 849 -54.73 34.64 -24.66
C LEU A 849 -54.86 33.31 -23.94
N ASP A 850 -55.96 33.15 -23.19
CA ASP A 850 -56.14 32.01 -22.31
C ASP A 850 -56.90 30.87 -22.99
N GLY A 851 -56.16 29.87 -23.47
CA GLY A 851 -56.75 28.67 -24.07
C GLY A 851 -57.02 27.54 -23.06
N THR A 852 -56.53 27.66 -21.82
CA THR A 852 -56.66 26.62 -20.78
C THR A 852 -57.57 27.03 -19.62
N GLY A 853 -57.88 28.31 -19.48
CA GLY A 853 -58.62 28.87 -18.34
C GLY A 853 -57.76 29.10 -17.10
N GLU A 854 -56.47 28.77 -17.15
CA GLU A 854 -55.54 28.87 -16.01
C GLU A 854 -54.97 30.29 -15.83
N ALA A 855 -54.85 31.04 -16.93
CA ALA A 855 -54.27 32.37 -16.89
C ALA A 855 -55.25 33.44 -16.37
N ALA A 856 -56.55 33.23 -16.60
CA ALA A 856 -57.62 34.08 -16.07
C ALA A 856 -57.65 34.12 -14.54
N ALA A 857 -57.29 33.01 -13.88
CA ALA A 857 -57.18 32.96 -12.41
C ALA A 857 -55.95 33.72 -11.87
N ALA A 858 -54.88 33.82 -12.67
CA ALA A 858 -53.66 34.55 -12.31
C ALA A 858 -53.75 36.07 -12.58
N ALA A 859 -54.57 36.48 -13.54
CA ALA A 859 -54.81 37.88 -13.87
C ALA A 859 -55.74 38.53 -12.84
N ARG A 860 -55.19 39.31 -11.89
CA ARG A 860 -56.01 40.17 -11.02
C ARG A 860 -56.77 41.20 -11.88
N SER A 861 -58.03 41.44 -11.54
CA SER A 861 -59.02 42.28 -12.24
C SER A 861 -58.45 43.49 -13.00
N GLY A 862 -58.58 43.50 -14.34
CA GLY A 862 -58.34 44.69 -15.17
C GLY A 862 -57.71 44.47 -16.56
N TRP A 863 -57.44 43.25 -17.03
CA TRP A 863 -56.70 43.02 -18.27
C TRP A 863 -57.55 42.40 -19.37
N PRO A 864 -57.27 42.68 -20.66
CA PRO A 864 -57.92 41.99 -21.77
C PRO A 864 -57.48 40.52 -21.79
N VAL A 865 -58.35 39.65 -21.30
CA VAL A 865 -58.27 38.19 -21.43
C VAL A 865 -59.16 37.79 -22.61
N LEU A 866 -58.58 37.12 -23.59
CA LEU A 866 -59.32 36.54 -24.71
C LEU A 866 -59.41 35.02 -24.48
N THR A 867 -60.57 34.45 -24.76
CA THR A 867 -60.82 33.00 -24.73
C THR A 867 -61.21 32.49 -26.12
N PRO A 868 -60.83 31.25 -26.47
CA PRO A 868 -61.03 30.70 -27.82
C PRO A 868 -62.52 30.46 -28.14
N ASP A 869 -63.38 30.37 -27.13
CA ASP A 869 -64.82 30.08 -27.28
C ASP A 869 -65.65 31.29 -27.76
N SER A 870 -65.04 32.47 -27.89
CA SER A 870 -65.73 33.68 -28.34
C SER A 870 -65.95 33.70 -29.86
N GLU A 871 -67.12 34.17 -30.30
CA GLU A 871 -67.39 34.35 -31.73
C GLU A 871 -66.41 35.39 -32.33
N GLY A 872 -65.75 35.04 -33.44
CA GLY A 872 -64.71 35.87 -34.03
C GLY A 872 -63.35 35.84 -33.30
N ALA A 873 -63.13 34.90 -32.37
CA ALA A 873 -61.89 34.79 -31.58
C ALA A 873 -60.61 34.80 -32.44
N GLY A 874 -60.61 34.15 -33.62
CA GLY A 874 -59.45 34.10 -34.51
C GLY A 874 -59.02 35.49 -35.02
N GLU A 875 -59.97 36.32 -35.44
CA GLU A 875 -59.69 37.70 -35.86
C GLU A 875 -59.29 38.58 -34.66
N ALA A 876 -59.99 38.43 -33.53
CA ALA A 876 -59.73 39.20 -32.32
C ALA A 876 -58.30 38.98 -31.78
N VAL A 877 -57.81 37.73 -31.81
CA VAL A 877 -56.44 37.39 -31.43
C VAL A 877 -55.42 38.08 -32.33
N LEU A 878 -55.59 37.99 -33.65
CA LEU A 878 -54.66 38.60 -34.59
C LEU A 878 -54.65 40.13 -34.46
N ALA A 879 -55.82 40.75 -34.31
CA ALA A 879 -55.93 42.18 -34.04
C ALA A 879 -55.18 42.55 -32.76
N ARG A 880 -55.40 41.81 -31.67
CA ARG A 880 -54.75 42.09 -30.38
C ARG A 880 -53.23 41.90 -30.43
N LEU A 881 -52.73 40.84 -31.07
CA LEU A 881 -51.30 40.62 -31.23
C LEU A 881 -50.64 41.75 -32.03
N ARG A 882 -51.30 42.26 -33.08
CA ARG A 882 -50.83 43.39 -33.88
C ARG A 882 -50.83 44.70 -33.10
N GLU A 883 -51.88 44.98 -32.33
CA GLU A 883 -51.93 46.14 -31.43
C GLU A 883 -50.80 46.11 -30.40
N LEU A 884 -50.58 44.95 -29.76
CA LEU A 884 -49.47 44.76 -28.83
C LEU A 884 -48.13 44.96 -29.52
N ALA A 885 -47.93 44.44 -30.73
CA ALA A 885 -46.68 44.63 -31.47
C ALA A 885 -46.39 46.11 -31.74
N ALA A 886 -47.40 46.87 -32.17
CA ALA A 886 -47.29 48.30 -32.43
C ALA A 886 -46.96 49.10 -31.15
N ALA A 887 -47.50 48.70 -30.01
CA ALA A 887 -47.22 49.32 -28.70
C ALA A 887 -45.96 48.76 -28.00
N GLY A 888 -45.24 47.82 -28.61
CA GLY A 888 -44.12 47.13 -27.98
C GLY A 888 -44.51 46.28 -26.75
N GLY A 889 -45.76 45.83 -26.70
CA GLY A 889 -46.40 45.11 -25.60
C GLY A 889 -46.05 43.63 -25.51
N THR A 890 -46.71 42.95 -24.57
CA THR A 890 -46.48 41.53 -24.24
C THR A 890 -47.76 40.72 -24.40
N ALA A 891 -47.70 39.59 -25.10
CA ALA A 891 -48.77 38.60 -25.08
C ALA A 891 -48.35 37.36 -24.30
N VAL A 892 -49.20 36.92 -23.37
CA VAL A 892 -49.07 35.65 -22.65
C VAL A 892 -50.11 34.70 -23.21
N ILE A 893 -49.68 33.56 -23.75
CA ILE A 893 -50.53 32.62 -24.48
C ILE A 893 -50.48 31.28 -23.76
N THR A 894 -51.63 30.73 -23.38
CA THR A 894 -51.77 29.37 -22.85
C THR A 894 -52.61 28.53 -23.80
N GLY A 895 -52.36 27.22 -23.84
CA GLY A 895 -53.20 26.29 -24.59
C GLY A 895 -53.21 26.55 -26.09
N TRP A 896 -52.02 26.68 -26.71
CA TRP A 896 -51.87 27.04 -28.12
C TRP A 896 -52.74 26.19 -29.08
N ASN A 897 -52.96 24.92 -28.77
CA ASN A 897 -53.82 24.04 -29.56
C ASN A 897 -55.25 24.60 -29.74
N ALA A 898 -55.84 25.16 -28.67
CA ALA A 898 -57.19 25.75 -28.71
C ALA A 898 -57.28 26.99 -29.62
N TRP A 899 -56.15 27.67 -29.84
CA TRP A 899 -56.04 28.84 -30.72
C TRP A 899 -55.68 28.45 -32.15
N SER A 900 -54.74 27.52 -32.30
CA SER A 900 -54.04 27.20 -33.55
C SER A 900 -54.97 26.84 -34.71
N GLY A 901 -56.08 26.13 -34.42
CA GLY A 901 -57.05 25.66 -35.40
C GLY A 901 -58.21 26.62 -35.69
N LEU A 902 -58.31 27.75 -34.96
CA LEU A 902 -59.38 28.72 -35.20
C LEU A 902 -59.21 29.37 -36.58
N ARG A 903 -60.32 29.58 -37.27
CA ARG A 903 -60.33 30.26 -38.57
C ARG A 903 -60.23 31.78 -38.41
N VAL A 904 -59.65 32.42 -39.41
CA VAL A 904 -59.50 33.88 -39.48
C VAL A 904 -60.42 34.42 -40.58
N GLY A 905 -61.50 35.08 -40.16
CA GLY A 905 -62.54 35.60 -41.04
C GLY A 905 -63.20 34.53 -41.91
N ASP A 906 -63.59 34.91 -43.13
CA ASP A 906 -64.19 34.00 -44.12
C ASP A 906 -63.15 33.17 -44.90
N THR A 907 -61.88 33.20 -44.50
CA THR A 907 -60.81 32.47 -45.19
C THR A 907 -60.64 31.04 -44.67
N TYR A 908 -59.99 30.18 -45.46
CA TYR A 908 -59.60 28.83 -45.01
C TYR A 908 -58.34 28.83 -44.13
N ARG A 909 -57.74 29.99 -43.86
CA ARG A 909 -56.52 30.08 -43.05
C ARG A 909 -56.84 29.94 -41.57
N THR A 910 -55.92 29.30 -40.86
CA THR A 910 -56.00 29.20 -39.40
C THR A 910 -55.14 30.26 -38.73
N VAL A 911 -55.41 30.51 -37.45
CA VAL A 911 -54.60 31.42 -36.61
C VAL A 911 -53.12 31.02 -36.63
N GLU A 912 -52.79 29.72 -36.60
CA GLU A 912 -51.38 29.28 -36.65
C GLU A 912 -50.68 29.71 -37.94
N GLU A 913 -51.34 29.60 -39.09
CA GLU A 913 -50.77 29.99 -40.39
C GLU A 913 -50.53 31.51 -40.47
N ASP A 914 -51.52 32.31 -40.08
CA ASP A 914 -51.39 33.77 -40.12
C ASP A 914 -50.39 34.31 -39.09
N VAL A 915 -50.37 33.74 -37.88
CA VAL A 915 -49.39 34.11 -36.84
C VAL A 915 -47.98 33.72 -37.29
N HIS A 916 -47.80 32.52 -37.85
CA HIS A 916 -46.51 32.07 -38.36
C HIS A 916 -45.96 33.01 -39.45
N ASP A 917 -46.78 33.35 -40.44
CA ASP A 917 -46.38 34.25 -41.54
C ASP A 917 -46.07 35.67 -41.05
N TRP A 918 -46.86 36.17 -40.10
CA TRP A 918 -46.74 37.53 -39.62
C TRP A 918 -45.57 37.72 -38.65
N LEU A 919 -45.29 36.75 -37.76
CA LEU A 919 -44.20 36.84 -36.79
C LEU A 919 -42.81 36.95 -37.43
N GLY A 920 -42.66 36.46 -38.66
CA GLY A 920 -41.45 36.61 -39.48
C GLY A 920 -41.27 38.00 -40.11
N ARG A 921 -42.25 38.91 -40.00
CA ARG A 921 -42.19 40.26 -40.59
C ARG A 921 -41.66 41.29 -39.58
N PRO A 922 -41.00 42.37 -40.05
CA PRO A 922 -40.51 43.45 -39.17
C PRO A 922 -41.60 44.11 -38.34
N THR A 923 -42.84 44.15 -38.84
CA THR A 923 -44.01 44.69 -38.13
C THR A 923 -44.32 43.98 -36.81
N ALA A 924 -43.86 42.74 -36.64
CA ALA A 924 -44.05 41.99 -35.41
C ALA A 924 -42.89 42.20 -34.40
N ALA A 925 -41.81 42.90 -34.77
CA ALA A 925 -40.58 42.96 -33.98
C ALA A 925 -40.76 43.56 -32.58
N GLY A 926 -41.74 44.45 -32.39
CA GLY A 926 -42.07 45.03 -31.10
C GLY A 926 -42.74 44.06 -30.12
N LEU A 927 -43.27 42.94 -30.59
CA LEU A 927 -44.04 41.99 -29.77
C LEU A 927 -43.15 41.05 -28.97
N ARG A 928 -43.32 41.08 -27.64
CA ARG A 928 -42.82 40.06 -26.71
C ARG A 928 -43.88 38.97 -26.52
N LEU A 929 -43.46 37.71 -26.55
CA LEU A 929 -44.36 36.55 -26.39
C LEU A 929 -43.90 35.64 -25.25
N ALA A 930 -44.84 35.16 -24.43
CA ALA A 930 -44.66 33.99 -23.59
C ALA A 930 -45.72 32.96 -23.94
N VAL A 931 -45.32 31.83 -24.51
CA VAL A 931 -46.23 30.77 -24.93
C VAL A 931 -46.03 29.56 -24.04
N PHE A 932 -47.09 29.15 -23.36
CA PHE A 932 -47.12 27.99 -22.47
C PHE A 932 -47.83 26.83 -23.14
N GLY A 933 -47.21 25.65 -23.08
CA GLY A 933 -47.77 24.42 -23.62
C GLY A 933 -46.94 23.20 -23.26
N GLY A 934 -47.40 22.02 -23.65
CA GLY A 934 -46.69 20.76 -23.51
C GLY A 934 -46.23 20.24 -24.87
N ARG A 935 -46.67 19.03 -25.21
CA ARG A 935 -46.34 18.32 -26.46
C ARG A 935 -46.68 19.14 -27.72
N GLU A 936 -47.84 19.78 -27.74
CA GLU A 936 -48.37 20.54 -28.86
C GLU A 936 -47.50 21.75 -29.23
N LEU A 937 -46.91 22.41 -28.22
CA LEU A 937 -46.01 23.54 -28.44
C LEU A 937 -44.63 23.05 -28.88
N ALA A 938 -44.16 21.93 -28.33
CA ALA A 938 -42.87 21.34 -28.68
C ALA A 938 -42.78 20.92 -30.15
N THR A 939 -43.92 20.61 -30.80
CA THR A 939 -43.98 20.24 -32.22
C THR A 939 -44.60 21.30 -33.13
N GLY A 940 -45.10 22.41 -32.57
CA GLY A 940 -45.86 23.42 -33.32
C GLY A 940 -45.00 24.34 -34.19
N ARG A 941 -45.59 24.91 -35.26
CA ARG A 941 -44.88 25.84 -36.16
C ARG A 941 -44.47 27.13 -35.47
N LEU A 942 -45.19 27.51 -34.41
CA LEU A 942 -44.91 28.69 -33.62
C LEU A 942 -43.52 28.63 -32.96
N LEU A 943 -43.01 27.43 -32.63
CA LEU A 943 -41.72 27.24 -31.97
C LEU A 943 -40.53 27.79 -32.79
N LEU A 944 -40.68 27.87 -34.12
CA LEU A 944 -39.69 28.46 -35.04
C LEU A 944 -39.45 29.95 -34.77
N HIS A 945 -40.43 30.66 -34.20
CA HIS A 945 -40.37 32.09 -33.89
C HIS A 945 -40.02 32.39 -32.43
N LEU A 946 -39.76 31.34 -31.63
CA LEU A 946 -39.47 31.43 -30.20
C LEU A 946 -37.98 31.08 -29.98
N PRO A 947 -37.08 32.08 -29.94
CA PRO A 947 -35.65 31.87 -29.76
C PRO A 947 -35.31 31.28 -28.39
N HIS A 948 -36.10 31.55 -27.35
CA HIS A 948 -35.87 30.98 -26.03
C HIS A 948 -36.86 29.86 -25.75
N ARG A 949 -36.35 28.69 -25.37
CA ARG A 949 -37.18 27.50 -25.12
C ARG A 949 -36.76 26.88 -23.79
N PHE A 950 -37.72 26.74 -22.89
CA PHE A 950 -37.51 26.12 -21.58
C PHE A 950 -38.29 24.81 -21.53
N PHE A 951 -37.58 23.70 -21.42
CA PHE A 951 -38.16 22.35 -21.36
C PHE A 951 -38.14 21.86 -19.92
N VAL A 952 -39.32 21.59 -19.34
CA VAL A 952 -39.47 21.12 -17.96
C VAL A 952 -39.79 19.61 -17.96
N PRO A 953 -38.86 18.72 -17.56
CA PRO A 953 -39.08 17.28 -17.60
C PRO A 953 -40.17 16.80 -16.62
N ALA A 954 -40.32 17.48 -15.48
CA ALA A 954 -41.29 17.14 -14.45
C ALA A 954 -42.72 17.14 -15.02
N GLY A 955 -43.46 16.06 -14.77
CA GLY A 955 -44.82 15.90 -15.29
C GLY A 955 -44.93 15.54 -16.78
N THR A 956 -43.82 15.53 -17.54
CA THR A 956 -43.83 15.18 -18.96
C THR A 956 -43.60 13.67 -19.17
N ASN A 957 -44.51 13.01 -19.89
CA ASN A 957 -44.39 11.59 -20.23
C ASN A 957 -43.09 11.30 -21.01
N ALA A 958 -42.47 10.13 -20.80
CA ALA A 958 -41.27 9.68 -21.51
C ALA A 958 -41.45 9.70 -23.04
N GLU A 959 -42.61 9.28 -23.55
CA GLU A 959 -42.92 9.33 -24.99
C GLU A 959 -42.90 10.77 -25.54
N HIS A 960 -43.39 11.74 -24.77
CA HIS A 960 -43.35 13.16 -25.16
C HIS A 960 -41.94 13.74 -25.08
N ARG A 961 -41.05 13.16 -24.25
CA ARG A 961 -39.64 13.57 -24.20
C ARG A 961 -38.84 13.01 -25.39
N LEU A 962 -39.31 11.97 -26.07
CA LEU A 962 -38.62 11.42 -27.26
C LEU A 962 -38.63 12.37 -28.46
N ILE A 963 -39.62 13.28 -28.54
CA ILE A 963 -39.69 14.30 -29.60
C ILE A 963 -38.90 15.57 -29.24
N TRP A 964 -38.36 15.65 -28.02
CA TRP A 964 -37.52 16.78 -27.64
C TRP A 964 -36.16 16.70 -28.30
N PRO A 965 -35.48 17.84 -28.47
CA PRO A 965 -34.06 17.83 -28.80
C PRO A 965 -33.25 17.04 -27.76
N ARG A 966 -31.98 16.72 -28.07
CA ARG A 966 -31.11 16.10 -27.06
C ARG A 966 -30.78 17.14 -26.00
N LEU A 967 -31.31 16.95 -24.79
CA LEU A 967 -31.16 17.89 -23.69
C LEU A 967 -30.17 17.38 -22.64
N THR A 968 -29.54 18.32 -21.93
CA THR A 968 -28.80 18.05 -20.69
C THR A 968 -29.76 17.44 -19.67
N GLU A 969 -29.35 16.32 -19.06
CA GLU A 969 -30.20 15.64 -18.08
C GLU A 969 -30.29 16.45 -16.78
N VAL A 970 -31.51 16.64 -16.29
CA VAL A 970 -31.81 17.39 -15.05
C VAL A 970 -32.84 16.64 -14.22
N GLU A 971 -32.82 16.88 -12.91
CA GLU A 971 -33.80 16.29 -12.00
C GLU A 971 -35.24 16.68 -12.38
N PRO A 972 -36.22 15.76 -12.33
CA PRO A 972 -37.60 16.05 -12.71
C PRO A 972 -38.37 16.75 -11.57
N LEU A 973 -37.91 17.94 -11.17
CA LEU A 973 -38.54 18.79 -10.16
C LEU A 973 -39.43 19.88 -10.81
N PRO A 974 -40.50 20.34 -10.16
CA PRO A 974 -41.28 21.48 -10.63
C PRO A 974 -40.40 22.72 -10.88
N GLY A 975 -40.52 23.31 -12.07
CA GLY A 975 -39.71 24.44 -12.49
C GLY A 975 -38.24 24.12 -12.82
N ARG A 976 -37.75 22.89 -12.65
CA ARG A 976 -36.42 22.52 -13.17
C ARG A 976 -36.52 22.36 -14.68
N ALA A 977 -35.73 23.14 -15.41
CA ALA A 977 -35.80 23.20 -16.86
C ALA A 977 -34.44 23.16 -17.53
N VAL A 978 -34.43 22.88 -18.83
CA VAL A 978 -33.29 23.10 -19.72
C VAL A 978 -33.61 24.24 -20.67
N HIS A 979 -32.75 25.26 -20.68
CA HIS A 979 -32.85 26.43 -21.54
C HIS A 979 -32.08 26.22 -22.84
N ILE A 980 -32.77 26.37 -23.97
CA ILE A 980 -32.16 26.45 -25.30
C ILE A 980 -32.36 27.85 -25.87
N SER A 981 -31.33 28.35 -26.53
CA SER A 981 -31.40 29.56 -27.36
C SER A 981 -30.33 29.57 -28.46
N PRO A 982 -30.35 30.51 -29.42
CA PRO A 982 -29.27 30.66 -30.39
C PRO A 982 -27.88 30.83 -29.74
N ALA A 983 -27.81 31.45 -28.56
CA ALA A 983 -26.59 31.61 -27.78
C ALA A 983 -26.26 30.40 -26.88
N VAL A 984 -27.22 29.50 -26.67
CA VAL A 984 -27.11 28.30 -25.84
C VAL A 984 -27.75 27.13 -26.61
N PRO A 985 -27.06 26.60 -27.63
CA PRO A 985 -27.59 25.52 -28.45
C PRO A 985 -27.70 24.21 -27.66
N GLU A 986 -28.28 23.19 -28.29
CA GLU A 986 -28.34 21.83 -27.75
C GLU A 986 -26.93 21.33 -27.34
N PRO A 987 -26.77 20.73 -26.14
CA PRO A 987 -27.83 20.17 -25.29
C PRO A 987 -28.54 21.13 -24.32
N GLY A 988 -28.28 22.44 -24.41
CA GLY A 988 -28.93 23.46 -23.57
C GLY A 988 -28.36 23.56 -22.15
N MET A 989 -28.78 24.60 -21.43
CA MET A 989 -28.28 24.95 -20.09
C MET A 989 -29.32 24.63 -19.01
N PRO A 990 -28.97 23.86 -17.96
CA PRO A 990 -29.84 23.64 -16.81
C PRO A 990 -30.24 24.96 -16.14
N CYS A 991 -31.47 25.03 -15.64
CA CYS A 991 -31.96 26.20 -14.93
C CYS A 991 -33.12 25.88 -13.98
N GLN A 992 -33.35 26.78 -13.03
CA GLN A 992 -34.56 26.77 -12.21
C GLN A 992 -35.45 27.95 -12.59
N LEU A 993 -36.71 27.68 -12.95
CA LEU A 993 -37.68 28.71 -13.27
C LEU A 993 -38.11 29.48 -12.01
N ALA A 994 -38.42 30.77 -12.18
CA ALA A 994 -38.84 31.63 -11.09
C ALA A 994 -40.21 31.20 -10.54
N SER A 995 -40.30 31.16 -9.21
CA SER A 995 -41.55 31.01 -8.48
C SER A 995 -42.01 32.36 -7.95
N PRO A 996 -43.34 32.59 -7.82
CA PRO A 996 -43.86 33.73 -7.09
C PRO A 996 -43.48 33.62 -5.61
N ALA A 997 -43.33 34.78 -4.96
CA ALA A 997 -43.12 34.84 -3.51
C ALA A 997 -44.31 34.18 -2.78
N PRO A 998 -44.08 33.46 -1.66
CA PRO A 998 -45.16 32.96 -0.84
C PRO A 998 -46.04 34.12 -0.37
N ALA A 999 -47.36 33.93 -0.45
CA ALA A 999 -48.37 34.93 -0.15
C ALA A 999 -48.45 35.29 1.34
#